data_AF-A0A430QIG0-F1
#
_entry.id   AF-A0A430QIG0-F1
#
_cell.length_a   1.000
_cell.length_b   1.000
_cell.length_c   1.000
_cell.angle_alpha   90.00
_cell.angle_beta   90.00
_cell.angle_gamma   90.00
#
_symmetry.space_group_name_H-M   'P 1'
#
loop_
_entity.id
_entity.type
_entity.pdbx_description
1 polymer ?
#
loop_
_entity_poly.entity_id
_entity_poly.type
_entity_poly.pdbx_seq_one_letter_code
_entity_poly.pdbx_strand_id
1 'polypeptide(L)'
;MESSAKIKELEGKIKVYEDEILKKDELIQKLSSMDIDQVKSTEQKLTDRSNSIEHEQYQQTSIKREELATLRSKVGQLCEKTLNQESELKAKSTLLTKAETDIVKLTHKNNELISENEKLKNQLNDYTTSINTKITEYEICNKKLNESNQLLKSEQDKIDELKKRLNKQIEEKEKSNYELEQNEKRLQNFITKMIHIFDTFLQNDEHLIIDWKDEKNLEDLIIKAKDVVNENLKNKGHIQDLLDRLKQHENENADHKSSMNRLGELLTKNDCYEQENRKLNQLHIRELDKQLQDTMSKNEKLHWSNQNKYEEDNLLFRFVNLLYINSYWLVLKKNSLASLLSYNNFQCNPTEISIKESIRKFMSELQEQKDLYSRLEIRLSDTLRRLDHSQASKHEVERMLEKTERECFDLREQVRRLETDLINSDLVKQEQRSDKLKIFSYLCKLAAKVRIDEKVASGMRFDELQEVLLTRIGQIISGEYTMLSDVQANADRINGLNRKVKRLQDQLASREIQLGLWKEKASKLEDQLSGINETEMKAHANKIAAEKSAINARRSELEVSRLKDELTRLKAELLDFSDAKISVVKCEEQLAELTKQNRELESIRQSQANKIAELTEKMELQTNEDSDNRSRLEEECKCLMNELQSTRKSMEQLQRSEREPTYQFTCVRGHIYIGMSNRTMSPSRLETIITHHQFIHDNSMLSHMNDAHSPNRKSSSLTKDTGLQRNTTADCYMAGPHTAKTRSKQAWTNTCEDCSKSCNRSARDSLEKYREKCHPSESIKHDPRKY
;
A
#
# COMPACT_ATOMS: atom_id res chain seq x y z
N MET A 1 44.87 -11.95 -11.36
CA MET A 1 45.93 -12.56 -10.53
C MET A 1 47.36 -12.16 -10.94
N GLU A 2 47.63 -11.88 -12.22
CA GLU A 2 48.97 -11.41 -12.68
C GLU A 2 49.48 -10.11 -12.04
N SER A 3 48.58 -9.19 -11.67
CA SER A 3 48.98 -7.92 -11.03
C SER A 3 49.56 -8.13 -9.63
N SER A 4 49.01 -9.06 -8.84
CA SER A 4 49.51 -9.35 -7.47
C SER A 4 50.86 -10.06 -7.49
N ALA A 5 51.12 -10.91 -8.49
CA ALA A 5 52.42 -11.56 -8.68
C ALA A 5 53.51 -10.55 -9.07
N LYS A 6 53.20 -9.61 -9.98
CA LYS A 6 54.11 -8.51 -10.34
C LYS A 6 54.38 -7.56 -9.18
N ILE A 7 53.39 -7.27 -8.34
CA ILE A 7 53.57 -6.44 -7.14
C ILE A 7 54.51 -7.14 -6.15
N LYS A 8 54.33 -8.43 -5.88
CA LYS A 8 55.25 -9.19 -5.01
C LYS A 8 56.67 -9.30 -5.57
N GLU A 9 56.82 -9.41 -6.89
CA GLU A 9 58.13 -9.40 -7.54
C GLU A 9 58.81 -8.02 -7.44
N LEU A 10 58.05 -6.94 -7.55
CA LEU A 10 58.54 -5.58 -7.37
C LEU A 10 58.88 -5.28 -5.90
N GLU A 11 58.06 -5.72 -4.95
CA GLU A 11 58.35 -5.65 -3.51
C GLU A 11 59.63 -6.43 -3.16
N GLY A 12 59.84 -7.60 -3.77
CA GLY A 12 61.07 -8.37 -3.64
C GLY A 12 62.29 -7.64 -4.19
N LYS A 13 62.18 -6.97 -5.34
CA LYS A 13 63.27 -6.17 -5.93
C LYS A 13 63.56 -4.92 -5.12
N ILE A 14 62.54 -4.25 -4.58
CA ILE A 14 62.70 -3.08 -3.69
C ILE A 14 63.47 -3.47 -2.44
N LYS A 15 63.13 -4.60 -1.81
CA LYS A 15 63.82 -5.08 -0.60
C LYS A 15 65.31 -5.39 -0.85
N VAL A 16 65.63 -5.95 -2.02
CA VAL A 16 67.04 -6.19 -2.42
C VAL A 16 67.79 -4.87 -2.61
N TYR A 17 67.14 -3.85 -3.18
CA TYR A 17 67.75 -2.52 -3.33
C TYR A 17 67.90 -1.79 -2.00
N GLU A 18 66.95 -1.93 -1.06
CA GLU A 18 67.05 -1.40 0.30
C GLU A 18 68.23 -2.03 1.06
N ASP A 19 68.40 -3.36 0.96
CA ASP A 19 69.53 -4.07 1.56
C ASP A 19 70.88 -3.67 0.90
N GLU A 20 70.88 -3.37 -0.40
CA GLU A 20 72.07 -2.90 -1.11
C GLU A 20 72.44 -1.45 -0.77
N ILE A 21 71.43 -0.60 -0.52
CA ILE A 21 71.62 0.78 -0.03
C ILE A 21 72.14 0.74 1.40
N LEU A 22 71.58 -0.08 2.29
CA LEU A 22 72.08 -0.24 3.66
C LEU A 22 73.54 -0.72 3.69
N LYS A 23 73.93 -1.64 2.79
CA LYS A 23 75.33 -2.06 2.65
C LYS A 23 76.23 -0.94 2.12
N LYS A 24 75.75 -0.10 1.22
CA LYS A 24 76.48 1.07 0.69
C LYS A 24 76.60 2.15 1.76
N ASP A 25 75.57 2.38 2.57
CA ASP A 25 75.59 3.30 3.69
C ASP A 25 76.51 2.81 4.82
N GLU A 26 76.54 1.51 5.12
CA GLU A 26 77.56 0.93 6.02
C GLU A 26 78.99 1.10 5.46
N LEU A 27 79.17 1.02 4.14
CA LEU A 27 80.46 1.28 3.48
C LEU A 27 80.84 2.76 3.54
N ILE A 28 79.88 3.67 3.37
CA ILE A 28 80.07 5.13 3.50
C ILE A 28 80.35 5.50 4.95
N GLN A 29 79.71 4.84 5.91
CA GLN A 29 79.95 5.03 7.35
C GLN A 29 81.32 4.47 7.76
N LYS A 30 81.78 3.37 7.15
CA LYS A 30 83.15 2.82 7.28
C LYS A 30 84.22 3.70 6.60
N LEU A 31 83.89 4.38 5.51
CA LEU A 31 84.78 5.33 4.85
C LEU A 31 84.79 6.71 5.52
N SER A 32 83.69 7.12 6.14
CA SER A 32 83.57 8.38 6.91
C SER A 32 84.10 8.28 8.34
N SER A 33 84.35 7.07 8.86
CA SER A 33 84.97 6.83 10.17
C SER A 33 86.48 6.55 10.08
N MET A 34 87.08 6.69 8.90
CA MET A 34 88.53 6.66 8.73
C MET A 34 89.06 8.09 8.83
N ASP A 35 89.54 8.45 10.03
CA ASP A 35 90.26 9.70 10.30
C ASP A 35 91.46 9.83 9.34
N ILE A 36 91.37 10.76 8.39
CA ILE A 36 92.52 11.33 7.67
C ILE A 36 92.61 12.80 8.06
N ASP A 37 93.01 13.03 9.30
CA ASP A 37 93.66 14.28 9.68
C ASP A 37 95.17 14.02 9.71
N GLN A 38 95.82 14.29 8.58
CA GLN A 38 97.17 14.87 8.47
C GLN A 38 97.64 14.81 7.02
N VAL A 39 97.78 15.97 6.37
CA VAL A 39 99.05 16.50 5.84
C VAL A 39 98.70 17.75 5.03
N LYS A 40 98.88 18.92 5.68
CA LYS A 40 99.13 20.19 5.00
C LYS A 40 100.52 20.11 4.39
N SER A 41 100.60 20.35 3.08
CA SER A 41 101.82 20.54 2.32
C SER A 41 102.65 21.69 2.92
N THR A 42 103.79 21.35 3.51
CA THR A 42 104.87 22.28 3.80
C THR A 42 105.89 22.13 2.67
N GLU A 43 105.90 23.09 1.74
CA GLU A 43 107.00 23.26 0.79
C GLU A 43 108.15 23.96 1.52
N GLN A 44 109.24 23.25 1.83
CA GLN A 44 110.55 23.91 1.91
C GLN A 44 111.70 22.96 1.55
N LYS A 45 112.41 23.39 0.50
CA LYS A 45 113.67 22.89 -0.05
C LYS A 45 114.79 22.87 1.00
N LEU A 46 115.69 21.89 0.88
CA LEU A 46 117.14 21.84 1.19
C LEU A 46 117.51 20.35 1.01
N THR A 47 118.53 19.88 0.27
CA THR A 47 119.90 20.34 0.03
C THR A 47 120.47 19.63 -1.21
N ASP A 48 121.31 20.33 -1.96
CA ASP A 48 122.25 19.76 -2.94
C ASP A 48 123.50 19.22 -2.22
N ARG A 49 123.88 17.96 -2.52
CA ARG A 49 125.20 17.54 -3.05
C ARG A 49 125.37 16.03 -2.89
N SER A 50 125.42 15.31 -4.01
CA SER A 50 126.65 14.64 -4.47
C SER A 50 126.36 13.79 -5.71
N ASN A 51 126.96 14.24 -6.81
CA ASN A 51 127.52 13.55 -7.97
C ASN A 51 127.14 12.08 -8.27
N SER A 52 126.98 11.88 -9.59
CA SER A 52 127.27 10.68 -10.38
C SER A 52 126.12 9.67 -10.55
N ILE A 53 125.37 9.80 -11.66
CA ILE A 53 125.23 8.81 -12.76
C ILE A 53 124.11 9.32 -13.69
N GLU A 54 124.53 10.05 -14.73
CA GLU A 54 123.69 10.60 -15.79
C GLU A 54 123.46 9.54 -16.89
N HIS A 55 122.37 8.75 -16.84
CA HIS A 55 121.69 8.27 -18.06
C HIS A 55 120.32 7.58 -17.81
N GLU A 56 120.05 7.03 -16.63
CA GLU A 56 118.77 6.31 -16.36
C GLU A 56 117.64 7.18 -15.79
N GLN A 57 117.93 8.35 -15.23
CA GLN A 57 116.91 9.23 -14.61
C GLN A 57 116.03 9.99 -15.62
N TYR A 58 116.49 10.22 -16.85
CA TYR A 58 115.72 10.97 -17.87
C TYR A 58 114.60 10.11 -18.50
N GLN A 59 114.84 8.80 -18.69
CA GLN A 59 113.80 7.88 -19.13
C GLN A 59 112.76 7.62 -18.03
N GLN A 60 113.16 7.44 -16.77
CA GLN A 60 112.20 7.27 -15.68
C GLN A 60 111.35 8.53 -15.41
N THR A 61 111.89 9.74 -15.58
CA THR A 61 111.10 10.97 -15.43
C THR A 61 110.19 11.25 -16.62
N SER A 62 110.58 10.86 -17.84
CA SER A 62 109.69 10.92 -19.02
C SER A 62 108.53 9.95 -18.90
N ILE A 63 108.79 8.68 -18.53
CA ILE A 63 107.76 7.66 -18.31
C ILE A 63 106.81 8.08 -17.18
N LYS A 64 107.33 8.59 -16.06
CA LYS A 64 106.49 9.10 -14.95
C LYS A 64 105.65 10.31 -15.34
N ARG A 65 106.12 11.18 -16.24
CA ARG A 65 105.34 12.34 -16.75
C ARG A 65 104.24 11.90 -17.71
N GLU A 66 104.52 10.90 -18.54
CA GLU A 66 103.54 10.31 -19.47
C GLU A 66 102.49 9.48 -18.72
N GLU A 67 102.88 8.73 -17.70
CA GLU A 67 101.98 8.08 -16.74
C GLU A 67 101.13 9.10 -15.96
N LEU A 68 101.70 10.24 -15.55
CA LEU A 68 100.94 11.32 -14.93
C LEU A 68 99.96 11.98 -15.91
N ALA A 69 100.35 12.15 -17.18
CA ALA A 69 99.48 12.70 -18.22
C ALA A 69 98.32 11.77 -18.56
N THR A 70 98.59 10.46 -18.66
CA THR A 70 97.55 9.43 -18.88
C THR A 70 96.63 9.30 -17.67
N LEU A 71 97.15 9.34 -16.44
CA LEU A 71 96.34 9.37 -15.22
C LEU A 71 95.48 10.64 -15.13
N ARG A 72 96.03 11.81 -15.46
CA ARG A 72 95.26 13.08 -15.52
C ARG A 72 94.17 13.04 -16.59
N SER A 73 94.45 12.47 -17.76
CA SER A 73 93.44 12.25 -18.81
C SER A 73 92.35 11.30 -18.33
N LYS A 74 92.72 10.21 -17.64
CA LYS A 74 91.76 9.25 -17.08
C LYS A 74 90.90 9.84 -15.97
N VAL A 75 91.50 10.67 -15.10
CA VAL A 75 90.75 11.45 -14.10
C VAL A 75 89.81 12.44 -14.78
N GLY A 76 90.26 13.14 -15.82
CA GLY A 76 89.40 14.03 -16.61
C GLY A 76 88.20 13.31 -17.24
N GLN A 77 88.44 12.15 -17.86
CA GLN A 77 87.38 11.30 -18.42
C GLN A 77 86.41 10.76 -17.35
N LEU A 78 86.91 10.42 -16.17
CA LEU A 78 86.06 10.00 -15.05
C LEU A 78 85.22 11.16 -14.52
N CYS A 79 85.79 12.36 -14.37
CA CYS A 79 85.06 13.56 -13.98
C CYS A 79 83.96 13.92 -15.00
N GLU A 80 84.26 13.82 -16.30
CA GLU A 80 83.27 14.06 -17.35
C GLU A 80 82.15 13.02 -17.35
N LYS A 81 82.48 11.73 -17.11
CA LYS A 81 81.47 10.67 -16.92
C LYS A 81 80.60 10.93 -15.69
N THR A 82 81.21 11.32 -14.57
CA THR A 82 80.47 11.65 -13.34
C THR A 82 79.55 12.85 -13.56
N LEU A 83 80.03 13.90 -14.25
CA LEU A 83 79.22 15.08 -14.57
C LEU A 83 78.05 14.73 -15.50
N ASN A 84 78.29 13.90 -16.52
CA ASN A 84 77.24 13.42 -17.42
C ASN A 84 76.21 12.58 -16.64
N GLN A 85 76.64 11.65 -15.78
CA GLN A 85 75.75 10.88 -14.92
C GLN A 85 74.96 11.79 -13.95
N GLU A 86 75.58 12.83 -13.40
CA GLU A 86 74.89 13.79 -12.52
C GLU A 86 73.83 14.58 -13.30
N SER A 87 74.12 15.01 -14.53
CA SER A 87 73.13 15.66 -15.40
C SER A 87 71.98 14.73 -15.78
N GLU A 88 72.26 13.44 -16.03
CA GLU A 88 71.25 12.43 -16.33
C GLU A 88 70.38 12.15 -15.10
N LEU A 89 70.97 12.09 -13.90
CA LEU A 89 70.25 11.97 -12.64
C LEU A 89 69.36 13.19 -12.37
N LYS A 90 69.84 14.41 -12.64
CA LYS A 90 69.02 15.63 -12.55
C LYS A 90 67.85 15.59 -13.53
N ALA A 91 68.06 15.13 -14.76
CA ALA A 91 66.98 14.96 -15.75
C ALA A 91 65.96 13.89 -15.33
N LYS A 92 66.41 12.77 -14.75
CA LYS A 92 65.52 11.74 -14.19
C LYS A 92 64.75 12.26 -12.97
N SER A 93 65.38 13.04 -12.11
CA SER A 93 64.74 13.68 -10.95
C SER A 93 63.64 14.67 -11.36
N THR A 94 63.86 15.48 -12.40
CA THR A 94 62.82 16.38 -12.92
C THR A 94 61.67 15.64 -13.60
N LEU A 95 61.94 14.51 -14.27
CA LEU A 95 60.89 13.65 -14.80
C LEU A 95 60.09 12.95 -13.69
N LEU A 96 60.75 12.50 -12.64
CA LEU A 96 60.12 11.83 -11.50
C LEU A 96 59.20 12.80 -10.75
N THR A 97 59.66 14.01 -10.44
CA THR A 97 58.82 15.05 -9.82
C THR A 97 57.63 15.42 -10.70
N LYS A 98 57.79 15.48 -12.03
CA LYS A 98 56.66 15.67 -12.95
C LYS A 98 55.66 14.52 -12.89
N ALA A 99 56.13 13.27 -12.92
CA ALA A 99 55.27 12.09 -12.80
C ALA A 99 54.52 12.07 -11.45
N GLU A 100 55.17 12.42 -10.34
CA GLU A 100 54.55 12.55 -9.03
C GLU A 100 53.43 13.60 -9.03
N THR A 101 53.68 14.79 -9.63
CA THR A 101 52.63 15.81 -9.73
C THR A 101 51.44 15.37 -10.58
N ASP A 102 51.68 14.57 -11.63
CA ASP A 102 50.61 14.07 -12.49
C ASP A 102 49.82 12.94 -11.80
N ILE A 103 50.47 12.10 -10.99
CA ILE A 103 49.79 11.14 -10.09
C ILE A 103 48.86 11.89 -9.14
N VAL A 104 49.32 12.96 -8.48
CA VAL A 104 48.49 13.76 -7.56
C VAL A 104 47.29 14.40 -8.26
N LYS A 105 47.47 14.90 -9.49
CA LYS A 105 46.35 15.45 -10.29
C LYS A 105 45.33 14.36 -10.67
N LEU A 106 45.81 13.18 -11.05
CA LEU A 106 44.95 12.05 -11.43
C LEU A 106 44.20 11.51 -10.21
N THR A 107 44.83 11.41 -9.04
CA THR A 107 44.16 10.99 -7.81
C THR A 107 43.11 12.01 -7.37
N HIS A 108 43.39 13.31 -7.51
CA HIS A 108 42.39 14.36 -7.26
C HIS A 108 41.16 14.22 -8.17
N LYS A 109 41.37 14.10 -9.49
CA LYS A 109 40.28 13.87 -10.45
C LYS A 109 39.49 12.60 -10.16
N ASN A 110 40.18 11.53 -9.77
CA ASN A 110 39.52 10.27 -9.41
C ASN A 110 38.63 10.44 -8.18
N ASN A 111 39.09 11.18 -7.16
CA ASN A 111 38.29 11.47 -5.96
C ASN A 111 37.08 12.36 -6.27
N GLU A 112 37.21 13.34 -7.18
CA GLU A 112 36.09 14.14 -7.66
C GLU A 112 35.03 13.27 -8.36
N LEU A 113 35.46 12.37 -9.26
CA LEU A 113 34.57 11.43 -9.93
C LEU A 113 33.90 10.45 -8.96
N ILE A 114 34.60 10.01 -7.91
CA ILE A 114 34.00 9.20 -6.85
C ILE A 114 32.90 9.99 -6.13
N SER A 115 33.16 11.25 -5.76
CA SER A 115 32.17 12.11 -5.11
C SER A 115 30.95 12.38 -6.00
N GLU A 116 31.15 12.56 -7.30
CA GLU A 116 30.06 12.74 -8.26
C GLU A 116 29.23 11.46 -8.43
N ASN A 117 29.88 10.29 -8.50
CA ASN A 117 29.20 9.00 -8.53
C ASN A 117 28.40 8.73 -7.25
N GLU A 118 28.92 9.10 -6.07
CA GLU A 118 28.17 9.01 -4.82
C GLU A 118 26.93 9.91 -4.81
N LYS A 119 27.04 11.14 -5.32
CA LYS A 119 25.90 12.05 -5.47
C LYS A 119 24.83 11.48 -6.41
N LEU A 120 25.23 10.97 -7.58
CA LEU A 120 24.30 10.36 -8.53
C LEU A 120 23.65 9.10 -7.95
N LYS A 121 24.41 8.28 -7.21
CA LYS A 121 23.88 7.10 -6.51
C LYS A 121 22.84 7.48 -5.46
N ASN A 122 23.08 8.54 -4.68
CA ASN A 122 22.13 9.04 -3.71
C ASN A 122 20.85 9.56 -4.38
N GLN A 123 20.98 10.34 -5.46
CA GLN A 123 19.83 10.81 -6.25
C GLN A 123 19.00 9.65 -6.82
N LEU A 124 19.66 8.61 -7.33
CA LEU A 124 18.98 7.43 -7.87
C LEU A 124 18.24 6.66 -6.76
N ASN A 125 18.81 6.60 -5.55
CA ASN A 125 18.15 6.01 -4.39
C ASN A 125 16.94 6.84 -3.93
N ASP A 126 17.03 8.17 -3.96
CA ASP A 126 15.90 9.08 -3.66
C ASP A 126 14.77 8.93 -4.69
N TYR A 127 15.09 8.79 -5.98
CA TYR A 127 14.09 8.50 -7.00
C TYR A 127 13.46 7.11 -6.83
N THR A 128 14.26 6.11 -6.49
CA THR A 128 13.77 4.74 -6.25
C THR A 128 12.82 4.69 -5.04
N THR A 129 13.19 5.33 -3.94
CA THR A 129 12.32 5.43 -2.76
C THR A 129 11.05 6.21 -3.07
N SER A 130 11.12 7.32 -3.81
CA SER A 130 9.95 8.08 -4.26
C SER A 130 9.00 7.25 -5.13
N ILE A 131 9.53 6.48 -6.08
CA ILE A 131 8.73 5.58 -6.94
C ILE A 131 8.05 4.50 -6.10
N ASN A 132 8.77 3.84 -5.19
CA ASN A 132 8.20 2.82 -4.29
C ASN A 132 7.09 3.40 -3.42
N THR A 133 7.26 4.62 -2.92
CA THR A 133 6.23 5.32 -2.14
C THR A 133 4.96 5.50 -2.98
N LYS A 134 5.08 5.96 -4.24
CA LYS A 134 3.94 6.12 -5.16
C LYS A 134 3.26 4.81 -5.51
N ILE A 135 4.02 3.72 -5.67
CA ILE A 135 3.47 2.38 -5.90
C ILE A 135 2.60 1.97 -4.71
N THR A 136 3.09 2.12 -3.47
CA THR A 136 2.30 1.77 -2.28
C THR A 136 1.05 2.64 -2.11
N GLU A 137 1.12 3.93 -2.44
CA GLU A 137 -0.05 4.83 -2.43
C GLU A 137 -1.11 4.40 -3.45
N TYR A 138 -0.68 4.00 -4.66
CA TYR A 138 -1.57 3.49 -5.70
C TYR A 138 -2.24 2.19 -5.26
N GLU A 139 -1.51 1.25 -4.65
CA GLU A 139 -2.07 0.01 -4.10
C GLU A 139 -3.12 0.27 -3.01
N ILE A 140 -2.86 1.21 -2.09
CA ILE A 140 -3.82 1.60 -1.05
C ILE A 140 -5.08 2.22 -1.68
N CYS A 141 -4.91 3.08 -2.69
CA CYS A 141 -6.04 3.68 -3.40
C CYS A 141 -6.89 2.62 -4.11
N ASN A 142 -6.24 1.67 -4.78
CA ASN A 142 -6.93 0.59 -5.49
C ASN A 142 -7.68 -0.35 -4.52
N LYS A 143 -7.11 -0.66 -3.34
CA LYS A 143 -7.82 -1.39 -2.28
C LYS A 143 -9.09 -0.67 -1.82
N LYS A 144 -9.00 0.63 -1.53
CA LYS A 144 -10.17 1.44 -1.13
C LYS A 144 -11.23 1.53 -2.23
N LEU A 145 -10.81 1.64 -3.48
CA LEU A 145 -11.71 1.62 -4.62
C LEU A 145 -12.47 0.28 -4.72
N ASN A 146 -11.78 -0.83 -4.52
CA ASN A 146 -12.40 -2.16 -4.50
C ASN A 146 -13.38 -2.34 -3.33
N GLU A 147 -13.02 -1.88 -2.12
CA GLU A 147 -13.92 -1.90 -0.96
C GLU A 147 -15.19 -1.06 -1.23
N SER A 148 -15.03 0.15 -1.79
CA SER A 148 -16.16 1.01 -2.16
C SER A 148 -17.04 0.38 -3.24
N ASN A 149 -16.45 -0.31 -4.23
CA ASN A 149 -17.18 -1.02 -5.28
C ASN A 149 -17.97 -2.22 -4.71
N GLN A 150 -17.40 -2.95 -3.75
CA GLN A 150 -18.12 -4.04 -3.06
C GLN A 150 -19.29 -3.51 -2.24
N LEU A 151 -19.11 -2.41 -1.50
CA LEU A 151 -20.20 -1.76 -0.76
C LEU A 151 -21.30 -1.30 -1.70
N LEU A 152 -20.95 -0.63 -2.80
CA LEU A 152 -21.92 -0.20 -3.81
C LEU A 152 -22.72 -1.38 -4.38
N LYS A 153 -22.06 -2.53 -4.61
CA LYS A 153 -22.74 -3.74 -5.07
C LYS A 153 -23.72 -4.28 -4.03
N SER A 154 -23.33 -4.31 -2.75
CA SER A 154 -24.21 -4.76 -1.67
C SER A 154 -25.42 -3.84 -1.46
N GLU A 155 -25.25 -2.53 -1.59
CA GLU A 155 -26.36 -1.56 -1.52
C GLU A 155 -27.28 -1.67 -2.73
N GLN A 156 -26.72 -1.92 -3.93
CA GLN A 156 -27.53 -2.19 -5.11
C GLN A 156 -28.40 -3.45 -4.95
N ASP A 157 -27.84 -4.52 -4.40
CA ASP A 157 -28.60 -5.76 -4.13
C ASP A 157 -29.71 -5.54 -3.09
N LYS A 158 -29.47 -4.71 -2.06
CA LYS A 158 -30.52 -4.29 -1.10
C LYS A 158 -31.61 -3.46 -1.77
N ILE A 159 -31.25 -2.52 -2.64
CA ILE A 159 -32.22 -1.71 -3.39
C ILE A 159 -33.08 -2.62 -4.27
N ASP A 160 -32.50 -3.61 -4.94
CA ASP A 160 -33.24 -4.52 -5.80
C ASP A 160 -34.16 -5.45 -5.01
N GLU A 161 -33.76 -5.88 -3.81
CA GLU A 161 -34.61 -6.60 -2.86
C GLU A 161 -35.77 -5.73 -2.35
N LEU A 162 -35.51 -4.48 -1.98
CA LEU A 162 -36.54 -3.53 -1.57
C LEU A 162 -37.54 -3.24 -2.70
N LYS A 163 -37.07 -3.10 -3.94
CA LYS A 163 -37.93 -2.97 -5.13
C LYS A 163 -38.82 -4.20 -5.32
N LYS A 164 -38.29 -5.41 -5.16
CA LYS A 164 -39.10 -6.64 -5.22
C LYS A 164 -40.20 -6.66 -4.16
N ARG A 165 -39.88 -6.29 -2.92
CA ARG A 165 -40.86 -6.20 -1.82
C ARG A 165 -41.92 -5.14 -2.10
N LEU A 166 -41.53 -3.98 -2.59
CA LEU A 166 -42.46 -2.91 -2.96
C LEU A 166 -43.41 -3.36 -4.07
N ASN A 167 -42.89 -3.98 -5.13
CA ASN A 167 -43.72 -4.51 -6.22
C ASN A 167 -44.71 -5.56 -5.71
N LYS A 168 -44.29 -6.46 -4.82
CA LYS A 168 -45.19 -7.43 -4.20
C LYS A 168 -46.32 -6.76 -3.40
N GLN A 169 -46.02 -5.71 -2.64
CA GLN A 169 -47.04 -4.93 -1.93
C GLN A 169 -47.99 -4.19 -2.87
N ILE A 170 -47.49 -3.70 -4.00
CA ILE A 170 -48.33 -3.09 -5.05
C ILE A 170 -49.28 -4.13 -5.63
N GLU A 171 -48.79 -5.32 -5.99
CA GLU A 171 -49.62 -6.43 -6.51
C GLU A 171 -50.69 -6.87 -5.50
N GLU A 172 -50.33 -6.98 -4.22
CA GLU A 172 -51.28 -7.32 -3.14
C GLU A 172 -52.35 -6.23 -2.97
N LYS A 173 -51.96 -4.95 -3.04
CA LYS A 173 -52.88 -3.81 -2.99
C LYS A 173 -53.83 -3.82 -4.19
N GLU A 174 -53.33 -4.06 -5.40
CA GLU A 174 -54.15 -4.12 -6.61
C GLU A 174 -55.18 -5.26 -6.54
N LYS A 175 -54.79 -6.43 -6.04
CA LYS A 175 -55.73 -7.55 -5.79
C LYS A 175 -56.81 -7.18 -4.78
N SER A 176 -56.42 -6.58 -3.65
CA SER A 176 -57.39 -6.13 -2.64
C SER A 176 -58.34 -5.07 -3.17
N ASN A 177 -57.84 -4.13 -3.98
CA ASN A 177 -58.66 -3.08 -4.59
C ASN A 177 -59.64 -3.66 -5.62
N TYR A 178 -59.20 -4.65 -6.41
CA TYR A 178 -60.08 -5.39 -7.33
C TYR A 178 -61.20 -6.13 -6.59
N GLU A 179 -60.88 -6.80 -5.47
CA GLU A 179 -61.89 -7.45 -4.62
C GLU A 179 -62.88 -6.45 -4.01
N LEU A 180 -62.40 -5.29 -3.57
CA LEU A 180 -63.23 -4.19 -3.08
C LEU A 180 -64.21 -3.70 -4.15
N GLU A 181 -63.72 -3.45 -5.37
CA GLU A 181 -64.56 -2.99 -6.49
C GLU A 181 -65.64 -4.02 -6.86
N GLN A 182 -65.31 -5.32 -6.79
CA GLN A 182 -66.28 -6.40 -7.00
C GLN A 182 -67.35 -6.42 -5.90
N ASN A 183 -66.97 -6.22 -4.64
CA ASN A 183 -67.91 -6.14 -3.53
C ASN A 183 -68.79 -4.89 -3.61
N GLU A 184 -68.24 -3.75 -4.02
CA GLU A 184 -69.01 -2.53 -4.24
C GLU A 184 -70.05 -2.70 -5.35
N LYS A 185 -69.69 -3.36 -6.47
CA LYS A 185 -70.65 -3.73 -7.53
C LYS A 185 -71.76 -4.66 -7.03
N ARG A 186 -71.43 -5.63 -6.17
CA ARG A 186 -72.43 -6.51 -5.54
C ARG A 186 -73.38 -5.72 -4.63
N LEU A 187 -72.84 -4.79 -3.85
CA LEU A 187 -73.63 -3.92 -2.98
C LEU A 187 -74.52 -2.99 -3.77
N GLN A 188 -74.01 -2.35 -4.83
CA GLN A 188 -74.84 -1.53 -5.72
C GLN A 188 -75.97 -2.36 -6.33
N ASN A 189 -75.69 -3.55 -6.85
CA ASN A 189 -76.72 -4.44 -7.37
C ASN A 189 -77.78 -4.82 -6.32
N PHE A 190 -77.37 -5.02 -5.06
CA PHE A 190 -78.30 -5.26 -3.96
C PHE A 190 -79.17 -4.02 -3.68
N ILE A 191 -78.57 -2.83 -3.60
CA ILE A 191 -79.28 -1.57 -3.39
C ILE A 191 -80.29 -1.33 -4.52
N THR A 192 -79.90 -1.51 -5.79
CA THR A 192 -80.81 -1.38 -6.93
C THR A 192 -81.98 -2.35 -6.85
N LYS A 193 -81.74 -3.60 -6.45
CA LYS A 193 -82.83 -4.58 -6.22
C LYS A 193 -83.75 -4.15 -5.08
N MET A 194 -83.21 -3.62 -3.99
CA MET A 194 -84.01 -3.12 -2.86
C MET A 194 -84.84 -1.89 -3.25
N ILE A 195 -84.24 -0.94 -3.98
CA ILE A 195 -84.97 0.21 -4.53
C ILE A 195 -86.09 -0.27 -5.45
N HIS A 196 -85.83 -1.22 -6.34
CA HIS A 196 -86.88 -1.75 -7.22
C HIS A 196 -88.02 -2.42 -6.44
N ILE A 197 -87.72 -3.18 -5.38
CA ILE A 197 -88.73 -3.76 -4.49
C ILE A 197 -89.54 -2.65 -3.82
N PHE A 198 -88.89 -1.62 -3.27
CA PHE A 198 -89.58 -0.50 -2.62
C PHE A 198 -90.39 0.35 -3.59
N ASP A 199 -89.90 0.59 -4.81
CA ASP A 199 -90.64 1.30 -5.87
C ASP A 199 -91.87 0.49 -6.32
N THR A 200 -91.75 -0.85 -6.39
CA THR A 200 -92.89 -1.73 -6.69
C THR A 200 -93.90 -1.73 -5.53
N PHE A 201 -93.45 -1.60 -4.28
CA PHE A 201 -94.32 -1.42 -3.12
C PHE A 201 -95.03 -0.06 -3.14
N LEU A 202 -94.30 1.03 -3.44
CA LEU A 202 -94.81 2.39 -3.46
C LEU A 202 -95.73 2.69 -4.65
N GLN A 203 -95.55 2.02 -5.79
CA GLN A 203 -96.46 2.16 -6.95
C GLN A 203 -97.80 1.45 -6.77
N ASN A 204 -97.96 0.59 -5.76
CA ASN A 204 -99.20 -0.13 -5.50
C ASN A 204 -100.10 0.53 -4.42
N ASP A 205 -99.78 1.76 -3.99
CA ASP A 205 -100.48 2.45 -2.89
C ASP A 205 -101.90 2.97 -3.22
N GLU A 206 -102.40 2.82 -4.46
CA GLU A 206 -103.83 3.10 -4.74
C GLU A 206 -104.69 1.83 -4.89
N HIS A 207 -104.10 0.65 -5.05
CA HIS A 207 -104.84 -0.61 -5.04
C HIS A 207 -103.91 -1.72 -4.61
N LEU A 208 -103.93 -2.09 -3.33
CA LEU A 208 -103.87 -3.48 -2.89
C LEU A 208 -104.01 -3.54 -1.36
N ILE A 209 -105.22 -3.87 -0.93
CA ILE A 209 -105.39 -4.88 0.11
C ILE A 209 -104.67 -6.12 -0.43
N ILE A 210 -103.37 -6.26 -0.12
CA ILE A 210 -102.67 -7.52 -0.34
C ILE A 210 -103.29 -8.49 0.67
N ASP A 211 -104.09 -9.41 0.16
CA ASP A 211 -104.61 -10.55 0.91
C ASP A 211 -103.41 -11.40 1.37
N TRP A 212 -103.08 -11.34 2.66
CA TRP A 212 -101.97 -12.07 3.29
C TRP A 212 -102.25 -13.59 3.43
N LYS A 213 -102.91 -14.19 2.45
CA LYS A 213 -103.33 -15.60 2.48
C LYS A 213 -102.40 -16.58 1.79
N ASP A 214 -101.39 -16.11 1.05
CA ASP A 214 -100.40 -17.01 0.47
C ASP A 214 -99.26 -17.31 1.46
N GLU A 215 -99.45 -18.36 2.24
CA GLU A 215 -98.53 -18.96 3.22
C GLU A 215 -97.10 -19.13 2.64
N LYS A 216 -96.99 -19.41 1.33
CA LYS A 216 -95.72 -19.60 0.62
C LYS A 216 -94.81 -18.37 0.55
N ASN A 217 -95.38 -17.17 0.36
CA ASN A 217 -94.57 -15.95 0.25
C ASN A 217 -94.04 -15.50 1.61
N LEU A 218 -94.77 -15.80 2.68
CA LEU A 218 -94.33 -15.58 4.05
C LEU A 218 -93.24 -16.60 4.44
N GLU A 219 -93.39 -17.87 4.05
CA GLU A 219 -92.38 -18.91 4.26
C GLU A 219 -91.05 -18.58 3.55
N ASP A 220 -91.10 -18.14 2.28
CA ASP A 220 -89.90 -17.75 1.51
C ASP A 220 -89.20 -16.51 2.09
N LEU A 221 -89.96 -15.56 2.64
CA LEU A 221 -89.40 -14.40 3.34
C LEU A 221 -88.75 -14.79 4.66
N ILE A 222 -89.33 -15.73 5.41
CA ILE A 222 -88.77 -16.28 6.65
C ILE A 222 -87.48 -17.06 6.36
N ILE A 223 -87.42 -17.82 5.26
CA ILE A 223 -86.21 -18.54 4.84
C ILE A 223 -85.10 -17.55 4.46
N LYS A 224 -85.39 -16.53 3.66
CA LYS A 224 -84.41 -15.50 3.31
C LYS A 224 -83.93 -14.71 4.55
N ALA A 225 -84.81 -14.43 5.49
CA ALA A 225 -84.43 -13.80 6.75
C ALA A 225 -83.51 -14.71 7.58
N LYS A 226 -83.77 -16.03 7.62
CA LYS A 226 -82.89 -17.01 8.28
C LYS A 226 -81.52 -17.10 7.63
N ASP A 227 -81.42 -17.05 6.30
CA ASP A 227 -80.14 -17.08 5.59
C ASP A 227 -79.29 -15.83 5.88
N VAL A 228 -79.92 -14.65 5.91
CA VAL A 228 -79.24 -13.39 6.28
C VAL A 228 -78.79 -13.41 7.75
N VAL A 229 -79.56 -14.01 8.65
CA VAL A 229 -79.17 -14.18 10.06
C VAL A 229 -78.00 -15.16 10.19
N ASN A 230 -77.99 -16.25 9.40
CA ASN A 230 -76.88 -17.21 9.39
C ASN A 230 -75.59 -16.63 8.80
N GLU A 231 -75.66 -15.80 7.75
CA GLU A 231 -74.50 -15.05 7.25
C GLU A 231 -73.98 -14.05 8.28
N ASN A 232 -74.86 -13.32 8.97
CA ASN A 232 -74.46 -12.40 10.03
C ASN A 232 -73.78 -13.13 11.20
N LEU A 233 -74.23 -14.33 11.54
CA LEU A 233 -73.58 -15.18 12.55
C LEU A 233 -72.18 -15.64 12.11
N LYS A 234 -71.99 -16.01 10.84
CA LYS A 234 -70.67 -16.35 10.28
C LYS A 234 -69.73 -15.16 10.25
N ASN A 235 -70.21 -13.99 9.82
CA ASN A 235 -69.43 -12.76 9.81
C ASN A 235 -69.04 -12.32 11.22
N LYS A 236 -69.92 -12.51 12.22
CA LYS A 236 -69.59 -12.30 13.63
C LYS A 236 -68.45 -13.22 14.09
N GLY A 237 -68.43 -14.49 13.66
CA GLY A 237 -67.31 -15.40 13.91
C GLY A 237 -66.01 -14.94 13.27
N HIS A 238 -66.05 -14.47 12.02
CA HIS A 238 -64.86 -13.95 11.33
C HIS A 238 -64.31 -12.66 11.95
N ILE A 239 -65.19 -11.77 12.41
CA ILE A 239 -64.82 -10.56 13.15
C ILE A 239 -64.18 -10.93 14.50
N GLN A 240 -64.69 -11.96 15.18
CA GLN A 240 -64.11 -12.44 16.44
C GLN A 240 -62.70 -13.01 16.23
N ASP A 241 -62.48 -13.81 15.19
CA ASP A 241 -61.15 -14.32 14.83
C ASP A 241 -60.15 -13.20 14.51
N LEU A 242 -60.60 -12.15 13.82
CA LEU A 242 -59.77 -10.98 13.52
C LEU A 242 -59.42 -10.20 14.80
N LEU A 243 -60.38 -10.04 15.71
CA LEU A 243 -60.14 -9.42 17.02
C LEU A 243 -59.13 -10.22 17.86
N ASP A 244 -59.22 -11.55 17.84
CA ASP A 244 -58.29 -12.41 18.58
C ASP A 244 -56.86 -12.34 18.00
N ARG A 245 -56.72 -12.26 16.67
CA ARG A 245 -55.41 -12.02 16.02
C ARG A 245 -54.84 -10.64 16.33
N LEU A 246 -55.68 -9.61 16.35
CA LEU A 246 -55.27 -8.25 16.68
C LEU A 246 -54.76 -8.17 18.13
N LYS A 247 -55.49 -8.82 19.04
CA LYS A 247 -55.11 -8.95 20.45
C LYS A 247 -53.80 -9.74 20.65
N GLN A 248 -53.58 -10.77 19.84
CA GLN A 248 -52.31 -11.50 19.84
C GLN A 248 -51.15 -10.63 19.36
N HIS A 249 -51.34 -9.87 18.28
CA HIS A 249 -50.32 -8.94 17.78
C HIS A 249 -50.02 -7.80 18.77
N GLU A 250 -51.03 -7.30 19.50
CA GLU A 250 -50.82 -6.33 20.58
C GLU A 250 -49.96 -6.90 21.72
N ASN A 251 -50.18 -8.16 22.11
CA ASN A 251 -49.36 -8.84 23.11
C ASN A 251 -47.91 -9.03 22.63
N GLU A 252 -47.70 -9.48 21.39
CA GLU A 252 -46.37 -9.62 20.79
C GLU A 252 -45.63 -8.28 20.74
N ASN A 253 -46.34 -7.19 20.43
CA ASN A 253 -45.76 -5.85 20.41
C ASN A 253 -45.42 -5.35 21.83
N ALA A 254 -46.21 -5.72 22.85
CA ALA A 254 -45.90 -5.45 24.25
C ALA A 254 -44.63 -6.21 24.71
N ASP A 255 -44.46 -7.47 24.28
CA ASP A 255 -43.27 -8.28 24.57
C ASP A 255 -42.02 -7.73 23.88
N HIS A 256 -42.14 -7.26 22.64
CA HIS A 256 -41.07 -6.55 21.94
C HIS A 256 -40.66 -5.27 22.66
N LYS A 257 -41.63 -4.49 23.16
CA LYS A 257 -41.37 -3.25 23.91
C LYS A 257 -40.70 -3.53 25.25
N SER A 258 -41.10 -4.61 25.94
CA SER A 258 -40.45 -5.07 27.18
C SER A 258 -39.00 -5.52 26.92
N SER A 259 -38.76 -6.25 25.83
CA SER A 259 -37.41 -6.69 25.43
C SER A 259 -36.51 -5.51 25.06
N MET A 260 -37.05 -4.52 24.37
CA MET A 260 -36.33 -3.28 24.02
C MET A 260 -35.97 -2.46 25.28
N ASN A 261 -36.89 -2.35 26.24
CA ASN A 261 -36.61 -1.68 27.51
C ASN A 261 -35.51 -2.41 28.30
N ARG A 262 -35.53 -3.75 28.34
CA ARG A 262 -34.48 -4.56 28.98
C ARG A 262 -33.11 -4.37 28.34
N LEU A 263 -33.05 -4.25 27.01
CA LEU A 263 -31.80 -3.91 26.31
C LEU A 263 -31.35 -2.47 26.61
N GLY A 264 -32.27 -1.51 26.71
CA GLY A 264 -31.98 -0.14 27.15
C GLY A 264 -31.41 -0.07 28.58
N GLU A 265 -31.95 -0.87 29.50
CA GLU A 265 -31.43 -0.99 30.87
C GLU A 265 -30.04 -1.64 30.91
N LEU A 266 -29.75 -2.61 30.02
CA LEU A 266 -28.42 -3.22 29.92
C LEU A 266 -27.38 -2.25 29.36
N LEU A 267 -27.75 -1.43 28.37
CA LEU A 267 -26.89 -0.38 27.83
C LEU A 267 -26.55 0.67 28.89
N THR A 268 -27.55 1.17 29.62
CA THR A 268 -27.32 2.15 30.70
C THR A 268 -26.50 1.59 31.85
N LYS A 269 -26.65 0.30 32.20
CA LYS A 269 -25.75 -0.36 33.17
C LYS A 269 -24.32 -0.49 32.65
N ASN A 270 -24.13 -0.79 31.37
CA ASN A 270 -22.80 -0.87 30.76
C ASN A 270 -22.08 0.49 30.81
N ASP A 271 -22.79 1.57 30.50
CA ASP A 271 -22.27 2.93 30.59
C ASP A 271 -21.81 3.28 32.02
N CYS A 272 -22.56 2.85 33.04
CA CYS A 272 -22.17 3.01 34.45
C CYS A 272 -20.88 2.25 34.79
N TYR A 273 -20.73 1.00 34.32
CA TYR A 273 -19.51 0.21 34.55
C TYR A 273 -18.29 0.82 33.85
N GLU A 274 -18.45 1.34 32.63
CA GLU A 274 -17.37 2.06 31.95
C GLU A 274 -16.94 3.32 32.73
N GLN A 275 -17.91 4.07 33.26
CA GLN A 275 -17.62 5.27 34.03
C GLN A 275 -16.91 4.95 35.35
N GLU A 276 -17.27 3.86 36.01
CA GLU A 276 -16.61 3.35 37.21
C GLU A 276 -15.17 2.89 36.92
N ASN A 277 -14.94 2.17 35.82
CA ASN A 277 -13.61 1.78 35.36
C ASN A 277 -12.71 2.99 35.08
N ARG A 278 -13.25 4.06 34.47
CA ARG A 278 -12.49 5.31 34.27
C ARG A 278 -12.09 5.96 35.59
N LYS A 279 -12.98 5.97 36.60
CA LYS A 279 -12.68 6.49 37.93
C LYS A 279 -11.62 5.66 38.65
N LEU A 280 -11.70 4.33 38.56
CA LEU A 280 -10.72 3.43 39.18
C LEU A 280 -9.33 3.59 38.56
N ASN A 281 -9.25 3.71 37.23
CA ASN A 281 -7.98 3.97 36.53
C ASN A 281 -7.38 5.33 36.91
N GLN A 282 -8.19 6.38 37.08
CA GLN A 282 -7.69 7.67 37.56
C GLN A 282 -7.15 7.61 38.99
N LEU A 283 -7.79 6.84 39.88
CA LEU A 283 -7.29 6.65 41.25
C LEU A 283 -5.97 5.88 41.27
N HIS A 284 -5.82 4.86 40.41
CA HIS A 284 -4.58 4.09 40.30
C HIS A 284 -3.40 4.96 39.83
N ILE A 285 -3.61 5.83 38.85
CA ILE A 285 -2.58 6.76 38.37
C ILE A 285 -2.15 7.73 39.47
N ARG A 286 -3.08 8.27 40.26
CA ARG A 286 -2.76 9.18 41.38
C ARG A 286 -1.96 8.51 42.49
N GLU A 287 -2.20 7.22 42.75
CA GLU A 287 -1.46 6.47 43.76
C GLU A 287 -0.02 6.21 43.31
N LEU A 288 0.18 5.88 42.02
CA LEU A 288 1.51 5.73 41.42
C LEU A 288 2.33 7.03 41.47
N ASP A 289 1.71 8.18 41.16
CA ASP A 289 2.36 9.49 41.24
C ASP A 289 2.79 9.84 42.67
N LYS A 290 1.95 9.51 43.66
CA LYS A 290 2.28 9.73 45.07
C LYS A 290 3.47 8.89 45.53
N GLN A 291 3.55 7.63 45.10
CA GLN A 291 4.69 6.76 45.40
C GLN A 291 5.98 7.27 44.77
N LEU A 292 5.93 7.78 43.54
CA LEU A 292 7.07 8.42 42.87
C LEU A 292 7.55 9.66 43.64
N GLN A 293 6.63 10.53 44.08
CA GLN A 293 6.96 11.73 44.85
C GLN A 293 7.65 11.39 46.20
N ASP A 294 7.20 10.33 46.88
CA ASP A 294 7.78 9.88 48.15
C ASP A 294 9.18 9.26 47.98
N THR A 295 9.43 8.57 46.86
CA THR A 295 10.76 8.03 46.55
C THR A 295 11.78 9.12 46.24
N MET A 296 11.37 10.15 45.49
CA MET A 296 12.19 11.33 45.20
C MET A 296 12.59 12.07 46.48
N SER A 297 11.63 12.30 47.38
CA SER A 297 11.84 12.99 48.66
C SER A 297 12.78 12.23 49.62
N LYS A 298 12.76 10.88 49.58
CA LYS A 298 13.70 10.04 50.36
C LYS A 298 15.11 10.09 49.78
N ASN A 299 15.23 10.13 48.46
CA ASN A 299 16.52 10.15 47.78
C ASN A 299 17.26 11.49 47.97
N GLU A 300 16.52 12.61 47.97
CA GLU A 300 17.09 13.94 48.28
C GLU A 300 17.59 14.04 49.72
N LYS A 301 16.89 13.43 50.69
CA LYS A 301 17.35 13.38 52.10
C LYS A 301 18.62 12.54 52.28
N LEU A 302 18.75 11.44 51.53
CA LEU A 302 19.97 10.60 51.54
C LEU A 302 21.18 11.34 50.93
N HIS A 303 20.95 12.16 49.90
CA HIS A 303 21.99 12.97 49.29
C HIS A 303 22.59 14.00 50.27
N TRP A 304 21.73 14.70 51.03
CA TRP A 304 22.18 15.66 52.05
C TRP A 304 22.91 15.02 53.23
N SER A 305 22.55 13.79 53.63
CA SER A 305 23.21 13.07 54.73
C SER A 305 24.58 12.49 54.37
N ASN A 306 24.85 12.24 53.08
CA ASN A 306 26.12 11.68 52.61
C ASN A 306 27.20 12.74 52.36
N GLN A 307 26.81 14.01 52.19
CA GLN A 307 27.75 15.12 51.93
C GLN A 307 28.57 15.50 53.19
N ASN A 308 28.07 15.24 54.39
CA ASN A 308 28.61 15.80 55.65
C ASN A 308 29.55 14.88 56.46
N LYS A 309 29.99 13.72 55.94
CA LYS A 309 30.62 12.67 56.78
C LYS A 309 32.04 12.24 56.43
N TYR A 310 32.75 12.88 55.48
CA TYR A 310 34.04 12.38 55.02
C TYR A 310 35.11 13.45 54.69
N GLU A 311 35.38 14.34 55.64
CA GLU A 311 36.65 15.04 55.81
C GLU A 311 37.16 14.61 57.20
N GLU A 312 38.03 13.60 57.33
CA GLU A 312 39.49 13.74 57.37
C GLU A 312 40.12 12.33 57.43
N ASP A 313 41.40 12.23 57.05
CA ASP A 313 42.33 11.11 57.18
C ASP A 313 42.20 9.89 56.25
N ASN A 314 43.01 9.92 55.18
CA ASN A 314 44.09 8.94 54.92
C ASN A 314 44.47 9.03 53.42
N LEU A 315 45.03 10.16 53.00
CA LEU A 315 45.08 10.56 51.58
C LEU A 315 45.84 9.56 50.70
N LEU A 316 46.96 8.95 51.12
CA LEU A 316 47.73 8.09 50.21
C LEU A 316 47.20 6.65 50.11
N PHE A 317 46.70 6.06 51.21
CA PHE A 317 46.04 4.75 51.19
C PHE A 317 44.62 4.87 50.60
N ARG A 318 43.90 5.97 50.85
CA ARG A 318 42.68 6.30 50.09
C ARG A 318 43.01 6.60 48.64
N PHE A 319 44.10 7.22 48.24
CA PHE A 319 44.31 7.46 46.81
C PHE A 319 44.49 6.14 46.06
N VAL A 320 45.26 5.17 46.58
CA VAL A 320 45.43 3.88 45.90
C VAL A 320 44.19 2.99 46.04
N ASN A 321 43.58 2.92 47.23
CA ASN A 321 42.39 2.11 47.46
C ASN A 321 41.12 2.76 46.88
N LEU A 322 41.02 4.10 46.82
CA LEU A 322 40.02 4.81 46.02
C LEU A 322 40.34 4.62 44.55
N LEU A 323 41.57 4.71 44.05
CA LEU A 323 41.80 4.46 42.62
C LEU A 323 41.43 3.02 42.25
N TYR A 324 41.67 2.05 43.13
CA TYR A 324 41.29 0.65 42.94
C TYR A 324 39.78 0.41 43.09
N ILE A 325 39.15 0.90 44.18
CA ILE A 325 37.70 0.82 44.41
C ILE A 325 36.94 1.66 43.40
N ASN A 326 37.44 2.83 42.99
CA ASN A 326 36.84 3.72 41.99
C ASN A 326 37.03 3.12 40.60
N SER A 327 38.16 2.49 40.28
CA SER A 327 38.30 1.69 39.05
C SER A 327 37.31 0.52 39.05
N TYR A 328 37.25 -0.27 40.13
CA TYR A 328 36.32 -1.39 40.27
C TYR A 328 34.85 -0.94 40.21
N TRP A 329 34.51 0.16 40.89
CA TRP A 329 33.18 0.75 40.92
C TRP A 329 32.81 1.43 39.60
N LEU A 330 33.78 1.99 38.87
CA LEU A 330 33.58 2.51 37.51
C LEU A 330 33.28 1.37 36.55
N VAL A 331 33.99 0.24 36.66
CA VAL A 331 33.69 -0.98 35.88
C VAL A 331 32.33 -1.54 36.27
N LEU A 332 32.01 -1.61 37.57
CA LEU A 332 30.71 -2.09 38.06
C LEU A 332 29.55 -1.20 37.59
N LYS A 333 29.74 0.13 37.62
CA LYS A 333 28.78 1.10 37.09
C LYS A 333 28.65 1.01 35.58
N LYS A 334 29.75 0.85 34.83
CA LYS A 334 29.71 0.64 33.38
C LYS A 334 28.97 -0.65 33.03
N ASN A 335 29.20 -1.73 33.76
CA ASN A 335 28.46 -2.99 33.63
C ASN A 335 26.97 -2.83 33.97
N SER A 336 26.65 -2.14 35.05
CA SER A 336 25.26 -1.88 35.46
C SER A 336 24.52 -0.98 34.46
N LEU A 337 25.15 0.10 33.98
CA LEU A 337 24.62 0.95 32.92
C LEU A 337 24.43 0.20 31.61
N ALA A 338 25.41 -0.61 31.21
CA ALA A 338 25.32 -1.44 30.02
C ALA A 338 24.19 -2.48 30.13
N SER A 339 24.00 -3.08 31.31
CA SER A 339 22.86 -3.97 31.56
C SER A 339 21.52 -3.25 31.53
N LEU A 340 21.44 -2.02 32.04
CA LEU A 340 20.21 -1.23 32.05
C LEU A 340 19.83 -0.73 30.64
N LEU A 341 20.83 -0.40 29.83
CA LEU A 341 20.67 0.03 28.44
C LEU A 341 20.51 -1.15 27.46
N SER A 342 20.67 -2.38 27.95
CA SER A 342 20.38 -3.57 27.17
C SER A 342 18.87 -3.85 27.25
N TYR A 343 18.15 -3.50 26.20
CA TYR A 343 16.70 -3.71 26.08
C TYR A 343 16.39 -4.27 24.69
N ASN A 344 15.37 -5.14 24.59
CA ASN A 344 14.85 -5.80 23.37
C ASN A 344 15.88 -6.05 22.25
N ASN A 345 16.44 -7.27 22.23
CA ASN A 345 17.39 -7.77 21.22
C ASN A 345 18.70 -6.96 21.04
N PHE A 346 18.90 -5.87 21.79
CA PHE A 346 20.12 -5.07 21.76
C PHE A 346 20.94 -5.27 23.04
N GLN A 347 22.18 -5.73 22.88
CA GLN A 347 23.11 -5.95 23.98
C GLN A 347 24.15 -4.82 23.98
N CYS A 348 24.16 -4.00 25.03
CA CYS A 348 25.15 -2.94 25.19
C CYS A 348 26.40 -3.51 25.86
N ASN A 349 27.56 -3.33 25.22
CA ASN A 349 28.83 -3.70 25.82
C ASN A 349 29.22 -2.68 26.92
N PRO A 350 29.91 -3.11 28.00
CA PRO A 350 30.30 -2.27 29.13
C PRO A 350 31.51 -1.35 28.85
N THR A 351 31.63 -0.90 27.60
CA THR A 351 32.58 0.09 27.15
C THR A 351 31.93 1.46 27.14
N GLU A 352 32.65 2.49 27.58
CA GLU A 352 32.11 3.85 27.70
C GLU A 352 31.56 4.41 26.39
N ILE A 353 32.24 4.10 25.28
CA ILE A 353 31.82 4.49 23.92
C ILE A 353 30.50 3.81 23.58
N SER A 354 30.38 2.52 23.84
CA SER A 354 29.16 1.74 23.60
C SER A 354 27.99 2.24 24.45
N ILE A 355 28.22 2.55 25.73
CA ILE A 355 27.21 3.12 26.64
C ILE A 355 26.73 4.50 26.14
N LYS A 356 27.66 5.40 25.77
CA LYS A 356 27.32 6.72 25.21
C LYS A 356 26.57 6.63 23.89
N GLU A 357 26.93 5.66 23.04
CA GLU A 357 26.24 5.40 21.78
C GLU A 357 24.82 4.87 21.99
N SER A 358 24.65 3.92 22.91
CA SER A 358 23.34 3.38 23.30
C SER A 358 22.43 4.45 23.89
N ILE A 359 22.95 5.35 24.73
CA ILE A 359 22.19 6.48 25.26
C ILE A 359 21.78 7.44 24.14
N ARG A 360 22.68 7.75 23.19
CA ARG A 360 22.34 8.62 22.05
C ARG A 360 21.26 8.01 21.17
N LYS A 361 21.34 6.71 20.88
CA LYS A 361 20.30 5.97 20.16
C LYS A 361 18.97 5.98 20.91
N PHE A 362 18.97 5.69 22.21
CA PHE A 362 17.76 5.72 23.03
C PHE A 362 17.11 7.11 23.07
N MET A 363 17.92 8.18 23.15
CA MET A 363 17.41 9.56 23.06
C MET A 363 16.82 9.87 21.68
N SER A 364 17.45 9.41 20.60
CA SER A 364 16.91 9.52 19.24
C SER A 364 15.58 8.79 19.09
N GLU A 365 15.49 7.54 19.56
CA GLU A 365 14.26 6.75 19.55
C GLU A 365 13.14 7.41 20.37
N LEU A 366 13.46 7.95 21.55
CA LEU A 366 12.49 8.67 22.39
C LEU A 366 12.01 9.96 21.71
N GLN A 367 12.90 10.67 21.01
CA GLN A 367 12.53 11.84 20.22
C GLN A 367 11.65 11.45 19.02
N GLU A 368 11.97 10.38 18.30
CA GLU A 368 11.14 9.85 17.21
C GLU A 368 9.76 9.42 17.69
N GLN A 369 9.68 8.76 18.86
CA GLN A 369 8.42 8.41 19.50
C GLN A 369 7.61 9.66 19.88
N LYS A 370 8.25 10.67 20.48
CA LYS A 370 7.59 11.95 20.80
C LYS A 370 7.04 12.63 19.56
N ASP A 371 7.81 12.68 18.48
CA ASP A 371 7.38 13.23 17.20
C ASP A 371 6.23 12.41 16.61
N LEU A 372 6.24 11.08 16.77
CA LEU A 372 5.13 10.22 16.38
C LEU A 372 3.85 10.51 17.18
N TYR A 373 3.94 10.67 18.50
CA TYR A 373 2.81 11.05 19.34
C TYR A 373 2.22 12.40 18.92
N SER A 374 3.05 13.44 18.73
CA SER A 374 2.55 14.75 18.26
C SER A 374 1.88 14.66 16.89
N ARG A 375 2.40 13.84 15.96
CA ARG A 375 1.75 13.60 14.66
C ARG A 375 0.41 12.88 14.80
N LEU A 376 0.31 11.89 15.69
CA LEU A 376 -0.94 11.18 15.94
C LEU A 376 -1.97 12.09 16.61
N GLU A 377 -1.55 12.96 17.53
CA GLU A 377 -2.41 13.94 18.20
C GLU A 377 -3.00 14.97 17.22
N ILE A 378 -2.17 15.47 16.29
CA ILE A 378 -2.63 16.34 15.20
C ILE A 378 -3.63 15.60 14.31
N ARG A 379 -3.32 14.37 13.90
CA ARG A 379 -4.23 13.55 13.08
C ARG A 379 -5.55 13.30 13.79
N LEU A 380 -5.52 12.99 15.08
CA LEU A 380 -6.71 12.79 15.90
C LEU A 380 -7.57 14.06 15.94
N SER A 381 -6.93 15.21 16.19
CA SER A 381 -7.60 16.52 16.20
C SER A 381 -8.23 16.87 14.85
N ASP A 382 -7.54 16.61 13.75
CA ASP A 382 -8.08 16.81 12.39
C ASP A 382 -9.24 15.85 12.08
N THR A 383 -9.15 14.59 12.49
CA THR A 383 -10.25 13.64 12.32
C THR A 383 -11.48 14.03 13.15
N LEU A 384 -11.28 14.51 14.37
CA LEU A 384 -12.36 14.99 15.23
C LEU A 384 -13.04 16.22 14.62
N ARG A 385 -12.26 17.19 14.14
CA ARG A 385 -12.78 18.37 13.44
C ARG A 385 -13.56 18.02 12.18
N ARG A 386 -13.11 17.01 11.42
CA ARG A 386 -13.83 16.52 10.23
C ARG A 386 -15.14 15.83 10.61
N LEU A 387 -15.16 15.10 11.72
CA LEU A 387 -16.36 14.47 12.26
C LEU A 387 -17.37 15.54 12.69
N ASP A 388 -16.93 16.55 13.45
CA ASP A 388 -17.77 17.67 13.89
C ASP A 388 -18.37 18.42 12.69
N HIS A 389 -17.55 18.70 11.67
CA HIS A 389 -18.03 19.34 10.44
C HIS A 389 -19.06 18.47 9.70
N SER A 390 -18.81 17.16 9.61
CA SER A 390 -19.75 16.20 9.01
C SER A 390 -21.05 16.13 9.79
N GLN A 391 -20.99 16.17 11.13
CA GLN A 391 -22.17 16.15 12.00
C GLN A 391 -22.98 17.45 11.88
N ALA A 392 -22.31 18.60 11.82
CA ALA A 392 -22.96 19.89 11.58
C ALA A 392 -23.67 19.92 10.22
N SER A 393 -23.01 19.42 9.16
CA SER A 393 -23.62 19.31 7.83
C SER A 393 -24.82 18.37 7.83
N LYS A 394 -24.73 17.22 8.52
CA LYS A 394 -25.85 16.29 8.67
C LYS A 394 -27.05 16.95 9.36
N HIS A 395 -26.83 17.68 10.45
CA HIS A 395 -27.91 18.39 11.15
C HIS A 395 -28.53 19.52 10.33
N GLU A 396 -27.78 20.17 9.44
CA GLU A 396 -28.35 21.13 8.48
C GLU A 396 -29.28 20.43 7.50
N VAL A 397 -28.87 19.30 6.93
CA VAL A 397 -29.69 18.51 6.01
C VAL A 397 -30.95 17.99 6.71
N GLU A 398 -30.84 17.51 7.95
CA GLU A 398 -31.99 17.08 8.75
C GLU A 398 -32.99 18.22 8.98
N ARG A 399 -32.51 19.43 9.33
CA ARG A 399 -33.38 20.60 9.49
C ARG A 399 -34.07 21.00 8.18
N MET A 400 -33.36 20.93 7.06
CA MET A 400 -33.94 21.22 5.75
C MET A 400 -34.98 20.16 5.35
N LEU A 401 -34.71 18.88 5.62
CA LEU A 401 -35.65 17.79 5.40
C LEU A 401 -36.94 18.02 6.20
N GLU A 402 -36.83 18.25 7.51
CA GLU A 402 -38.01 18.49 8.37
C GLU A 402 -38.83 19.69 7.91
N LYS A 403 -38.18 20.76 7.42
CA LYS A 403 -38.87 21.92 6.87
C LYS A 403 -39.66 21.54 5.62
N THR A 404 -39.04 20.82 4.69
CA THR A 404 -39.72 20.34 3.47
C THR A 404 -40.83 19.34 3.75
N GLU A 405 -40.67 18.49 4.76
CA GLU A 405 -41.72 17.55 5.20
C GLU A 405 -42.93 18.27 5.77
N ARG A 406 -42.70 19.33 6.58
CA ARG A 406 -43.76 20.20 7.09
C ARG A 406 -44.49 20.92 5.96
N GLU A 407 -43.76 21.51 5.02
CA GLU A 407 -44.36 22.14 3.83
C GLU A 407 -45.18 21.14 3.00
N CYS A 408 -44.68 19.91 2.82
CA CYS A 408 -45.42 18.85 2.14
C CYS A 408 -46.67 18.39 2.91
N PHE A 409 -46.63 18.41 4.24
CA PHE A 409 -47.80 18.14 5.08
C PHE A 409 -48.85 19.24 4.92
N ASP A 410 -48.44 20.50 5.01
CA ASP A 410 -49.33 21.66 4.86
C ASP A 410 -49.97 21.71 3.47
N LEU A 411 -49.21 21.40 2.41
CA LEU A 411 -49.74 21.31 1.05
C LEU A 411 -50.75 20.17 0.91
N ARG A 412 -50.48 18.98 1.50
CA ARG A 412 -51.43 17.86 1.50
C ARG A 412 -52.71 18.20 2.28
N GLU A 413 -52.59 18.93 3.37
CA GLU A 413 -53.72 19.44 4.15
C GLU A 413 -54.55 20.44 3.34
N GLN A 414 -53.90 21.37 2.64
CA GLN A 414 -54.59 22.33 1.75
C GLN A 414 -55.31 21.64 0.60
N VAL A 415 -54.66 20.66 -0.06
CA VAL A 415 -55.30 19.87 -1.12
C VAL A 415 -56.55 19.18 -0.60
N ARG A 416 -56.48 18.51 0.55
CA ARG A 416 -57.65 17.84 1.14
C ARG A 416 -58.80 18.81 1.45
N ARG A 417 -58.49 20.01 1.95
CA ARG A 417 -59.50 21.05 2.20
C ARG A 417 -60.15 21.50 0.89
N LEU A 418 -59.36 21.77 -0.15
CA LEU A 418 -59.86 22.16 -1.47
C LEU A 418 -60.71 21.05 -2.12
N GLU A 419 -60.31 19.78 -1.97
CA GLU A 419 -61.11 18.63 -2.42
C GLU A 419 -62.45 18.56 -1.70
N THR A 420 -62.45 18.78 -0.38
CA THR A 420 -63.69 18.81 0.43
C THR A 420 -64.60 19.97 0.01
N ASP A 421 -64.04 21.16 -0.19
CA ASP A 421 -64.76 22.34 -0.64
C ASP A 421 -65.34 22.15 -2.05
N LEU A 422 -64.62 21.47 -2.94
CA LEU A 422 -65.10 21.13 -4.28
C LEU A 422 -66.30 20.18 -4.21
N ILE A 423 -66.22 19.12 -3.40
CA ILE A 423 -67.32 18.18 -3.18
C ILE A 423 -68.54 18.91 -2.61
N ASN A 424 -68.34 19.77 -1.61
CA ASN A 424 -69.41 20.59 -1.03
C ASN A 424 -70.03 21.54 -2.07
N SER A 425 -69.20 22.19 -2.91
CA SER A 425 -69.66 23.04 -3.99
C SER A 425 -70.53 22.29 -4.99
N ASP A 426 -70.14 21.07 -5.34
CA ASP A 426 -70.89 20.23 -6.28
C ASP A 426 -72.20 19.72 -5.69
N LEU A 427 -72.22 19.40 -4.40
CA LEU A 427 -73.46 19.08 -3.66
C LEU A 427 -74.44 20.27 -3.69
N VAL A 428 -73.96 21.49 -3.38
CA VAL A 428 -74.78 22.72 -3.41
C VAL A 428 -75.30 23.00 -4.82
N LYS A 429 -74.47 22.84 -5.87
CA LYS A 429 -74.93 22.99 -7.26
C LYS A 429 -76.00 21.96 -7.62
N GLN A 430 -75.87 20.71 -7.15
CA GLN A 430 -76.87 19.67 -7.39
C GLN A 430 -78.19 19.99 -6.69
N GLU A 431 -78.15 20.46 -5.44
CA GLU A 431 -79.32 20.91 -4.70
C GLU A 431 -80.01 22.09 -5.42
N GLN A 432 -79.26 23.11 -5.81
CA GLN A 432 -79.76 24.25 -6.59
C GLN A 432 -80.37 23.83 -7.94
N ARG A 433 -79.78 22.86 -8.64
CA ARG A 433 -80.37 22.29 -9.87
C ARG A 433 -81.70 21.61 -9.58
N SER A 434 -81.78 20.84 -8.49
CA SER A 434 -83.00 20.15 -8.08
C SER A 434 -84.12 21.15 -7.75
N ASP A 435 -83.80 22.23 -7.04
CA ASP A 435 -84.76 23.27 -6.70
C ASP A 435 -85.18 24.09 -7.92
N LYS A 436 -84.24 24.38 -8.83
CA LYS A 436 -84.57 25.01 -10.12
C LYS A 436 -85.57 24.17 -10.92
N LEU A 437 -85.42 22.85 -10.93
CA LEU A 437 -86.37 21.93 -11.58
C LEU A 437 -87.74 21.93 -10.89
N LYS A 438 -87.79 21.93 -9.55
CA LYS A 438 -89.04 22.04 -8.79
C LYS A 438 -89.77 23.35 -9.12
N ILE A 439 -89.05 24.47 -9.08
CA ILE A 439 -89.61 25.80 -9.42
C ILE A 439 -90.08 25.82 -10.88
N PHE A 440 -89.31 25.26 -11.81
CA PHE A 440 -89.71 25.17 -13.21
C PHE A 440 -91.02 24.39 -13.40
N SER A 441 -91.19 23.27 -12.68
CA SER A 441 -92.44 22.51 -12.67
C SER A 441 -93.62 23.37 -12.16
N TYR A 442 -93.42 24.15 -11.09
CA TYR A 442 -94.44 25.08 -10.61
C TYR A 442 -94.77 26.18 -11.61
N LEU A 443 -93.77 26.73 -12.32
CA LEU A 443 -93.98 27.71 -13.39
C LEU A 443 -94.80 27.10 -14.54
N CYS A 444 -94.55 25.84 -14.92
CA CYS A 444 -95.36 25.15 -15.93
C CYS A 444 -96.82 24.99 -15.47
N LYS A 445 -97.05 24.62 -14.21
CA LYS A 445 -98.40 24.55 -13.62
C LYS A 445 -99.09 25.92 -13.60
N LEU A 446 -98.34 26.97 -13.31
CA LEU A 446 -98.85 28.34 -13.35
C LEU A 446 -99.20 28.73 -14.79
N ALA A 447 -98.37 28.39 -15.78
CA ALA A 447 -98.60 28.68 -17.20
C ALA A 447 -99.95 28.11 -17.68
N ALA A 448 -100.30 26.90 -17.25
CA ALA A 448 -101.61 26.31 -17.50
C ALA A 448 -102.75 27.16 -16.91
N LYS A 449 -102.60 27.71 -15.70
CA LYS A 449 -103.60 28.60 -15.07
C LYS A 449 -103.76 29.93 -15.80
N VAL A 450 -102.71 30.43 -16.42
CA VAL A 450 -102.72 31.68 -17.20
C VAL A 450 -103.04 31.45 -18.69
N ARG A 451 -103.47 30.23 -19.05
CA ARG A 451 -103.84 29.79 -20.41
C ARG A 451 -102.72 29.89 -21.44
N ILE A 452 -101.48 29.61 -21.02
CA ILE A 452 -100.36 29.36 -21.93
C ILE A 452 -100.36 27.85 -22.24
N ASP A 453 -100.18 27.48 -23.50
CA ASP A 453 -100.13 26.07 -23.92
C ASP A 453 -99.02 25.32 -23.17
N GLU A 454 -99.38 24.20 -22.55
CA GLU A 454 -98.49 23.35 -21.76
C GLU A 454 -97.31 22.81 -22.58
N LYS A 455 -97.51 22.53 -23.88
CA LYS A 455 -96.43 22.10 -24.78
C LYS A 455 -95.44 23.22 -25.07
N VAL A 456 -95.93 24.46 -25.09
CA VAL A 456 -95.09 25.65 -25.29
C VAL A 456 -94.36 25.99 -24.00
N ALA A 457 -95.03 25.92 -22.85
CA ALA A 457 -94.44 26.22 -21.55
C ALA A 457 -93.34 25.21 -21.15
N SER A 458 -93.55 23.91 -21.40
CA SER A 458 -92.55 22.87 -21.10
C SER A 458 -91.33 22.89 -22.02
N GLY A 459 -91.44 23.46 -23.23
CA GLY A 459 -90.33 23.64 -24.16
C GLY A 459 -89.53 24.93 -23.97
N MET A 460 -89.97 25.84 -23.11
CA MET A 460 -89.30 27.11 -22.84
C MET A 460 -88.17 26.96 -21.82
N ARG A 461 -87.13 27.79 -21.91
CA ARG A 461 -86.11 27.88 -20.85
C ARG A 461 -86.72 28.54 -19.60
N PHE A 462 -86.16 28.25 -18.43
CA PHE A 462 -86.65 28.78 -17.14
C PHE A 462 -86.90 30.30 -17.15
N ASP A 463 -85.91 31.08 -17.62
CA ASP A 463 -85.99 32.54 -17.63
C ASP A 463 -87.04 33.05 -18.64
N GLU A 464 -87.20 32.36 -19.78
CA GLU A 464 -88.19 32.68 -20.81
C GLU A 464 -89.61 32.43 -20.30
N LEU A 465 -89.83 31.27 -19.66
CA LEU A 465 -91.11 30.94 -19.07
C LEU A 465 -91.51 31.94 -17.98
N GLN A 466 -90.55 32.34 -17.14
CA GLN A 466 -90.77 33.37 -16.12
C GLN A 466 -91.16 34.72 -16.75
N GLU A 467 -90.47 35.17 -17.78
CA GLU A 467 -90.76 36.46 -18.45
C GLU A 467 -92.11 36.43 -19.19
N VAL A 468 -92.44 35.33 -19.87
CA VAL A 468 -93.74 35.14 -20.55
C VAL A 468 -94.88 35.10 -19.54
N LEU A 469 -94.72 34.40 -18.41
CA LEU A 469 -95.68 34.38 -17.31
C LEU A 469 -95.89 35.78 -16.73
N LEU A 470 -94.82 36.50 -16.41
CA LEU A 470 -94.90 37.87 -15.89
C LEU A 470 -95.65 38.80 -16.87
N THR A 471 -95.34 38.69 -18.16
CA THR A 471 -95.99 39.49 -19.20
C THR A 471 -97.47 39.14 -19.32
N ARG A 472 -97.81 37.85 -19.33
CA ARG A 472 -99.20 37.38 -19.46
C ARG A 472 -100.04 37.73 -18.24
N ILE A 473 -99.48 37.57 -17.03
CA ILE A 473 -100.10 38.00 -15.78
C ILE A 473 -100.30 39.52 -15.80
N GLY A 474 -99.28 40.28 -16.24
CA GLY A 474 -99.37 41.72 -16.45
C GLY A 474 -100.54 42.11 -17.36
N GLN A 475 -100.67 41.48 -18.53
CA GLN A 475 -101.77 41.72 -19.49
C GLN A 475 -103.16 41.41 -18.92
N ILE A 476 -103.26 40.40 -18.05
CA ILE A 476 -104.52 40.02 -17.39
C ILE A 476 -104.87 41.05 -16.31
N ILE A 477 -103.88 41.50 -15.53
CA ILE A 477 -104.06 42.50 -14.47
C ILE A 477 -104.39 43.88 -15.06
N SER A 478 -103.74 44.28 -16.16
CA SER A 478 -103.94 45.60 -16.78
C SER A 478 -105.16 45.70 -17.69
N GLY A 479 -105.91 44.61 -17.90
CA GLY A 479 -107.06 44.60 -18.82
C GLY A 479 -106.68 44.84 -20.29
N GLU A 480 -105.39 44.70 -20.63
CA GLU A 480 -104.85 45.01 -21.96
C GLU A 480 -105.33 44.07 -23.07
N TYR A 481 -105.96 42.94 -22.74
CA TYR A 481 -106.60 42.08 -23.75
C TYR A 481 -107.70 42.83 -24.52
N THR A 482 -108.34 43.83 -23.90
CA THR A 482 -109.33 44.74 -24.51
C THR A 482 -108.73 46.02 -25.10
N MET A 483 -107.43 46.29 -24.93
CA MET A 483 -106.74 47.50 -25.44
C MET A 483 -105.96 47.23 -26.74
N LEU A 484 -105.92 45.99 -27.22
CA LEU A 484 -105.28 45.62 -28.49
C LEU A 484 -105.99 46.20 -29.75
N SER A 485 -107.17 46.82 -29.60
CA SER A 485 -107.93 47.42 -30.72
C SER A 485 -107.54 48.86 -31.07
N ASP A 486 -106.72 49.55 -30.26
CA ASP A 486 -106.32 50.93 -30.54
C ASP A 486 -105.07 51.00 -31.43
N VAL A 487 -105.34 51.11 -32.73
CA VAL A 487 -104.36 51.15 -33.83
C VAL A 487 -103.30 52.25 -33.65
N GLN A 488 -103.65 53.37 -33.02
CA GLN A 488 -102.74 54.51 -32.81
C GLN A 488 -101.72 54.27 -31.67
N ALA A 489 -102.15 53.70 -30.54
CA ALA A 489 -101.25 53.30 -29.46
C ALA A 489 -100.32 52.17 -29.89
N ASN A 490 -100.81 51.28 -30.77
CA ASN A 490 -99.98 50.25 -31.42
C ASN A 490 -98.96 50.86 -32.39
N ALA A 491 -99.27 51.91 -33.15
CA ALA A 491 -98.32 52.56 -34.04
C ALA A 491 -97.16 53.22 -33.27
N ASP A 492 -97.44 53.92 -32.16
CA ASP A 492 -96.40 54.52 -31.32
C ASP A 492 -95.58 53.46 -30.56
N ARG A 493 -96.21 52.36 -30.15
CA ARG A 493 -95.54 51.19 -29.57
C ARG A 493 -94.66 50.48 -30.59
N ILE A 494 -95.11 50.33 -31.84
CA ILE A 494 -94.32 49.77 -32.96
C ILE A 494 -93.13 50.69 -33.28
N ASN A 495 -93.33 52.01 -33.28
CA ASN A 495 -92.23 52.96 -33.48
C ASN A 495 -91.23 52.95 -32.32
N GLY A 496 -91.70 52.84 -31.07
CA GLY A 496 -90.85 52.65 -29.89
C GLY A 496 -90.09 51.32 -29.90
N LEU A 497 -90.74 50.24 -30.33
CA LEU A 497 -90.15 48.93 -30.54
C LEU A 497 -89.12 48.97 -31.66
N ASN A 498 -89.39 49.65 -32.79
CA ASN A 498 -88.43 49.83 -33.87
C ASN A 498 -87.18 50.60 -33.40
N ARG A 499 -87.34 51.64 -32.57
CA ARG A 499 -86.20 52.32 -31.93
C ARG A 499 -85.44 51.42 -30.95
N LYS A 500 -86.13 50.47 -30.29
CA LYS A 500 -85.51 49.48 -29.40
C LYS A 500 -84.77 48.40 -30.19
N VAL A 501 -85.36 47.89 -31.27
CA VAL A 501 -84.76 46.93 -32.19
C VAL A 501 -83.50 47.52 -32.81
N LYS A 502 -83.55 48.78 -33.29
CA LYS A 502 -82.36 49.46 -33.82
C LYS A 502 -81.25 49.60 -32.79
N ARG A 503 -81.57 50.02 -31.56
CA ARG A 503 -80.57 50.05 -30.46
C ARG A 503 -80.00 48.68 -30.13
N LEU A 504 -80.81 47.62 -30.15
CA LEU A 504 -80.35 46.26 -29.91
C LEU A 504 -79.50 45.73 -31.07
N GLN A 505 -79.80 46.09 -32.31
CA GLN A 505 -78.97 45.79 -33.48
C GLN A 505 -77.61 46.51 -33.39
N ASP A 506 -77.60 47.79 -33.02
CA ASP A 506 -76.35 48.54 -32.82
C ASP A 506 -75.52 47.93 -31.67
N GLN A 507 -76.16 47.50 -30.58
CA GLN A 507 -75.51 46.78 -29.48
C GLN A 507 -75.01 45.39 -29.91
N LEU A 508 -75.74 44.68 -30.77
CA LEU A 508 -75.33 43.39 -31.30
C LEU A 508 -74.10 43.56 -32.20
N ALA A 509 -74.13 44.51 -33.13
CA ALA A 509 -73.00 44.84 -33.99
C ALA A 509 -71.76 45.25 -33.16
N SER A 510 -71.95 46.02 -32.09
CA SER A 510 -70.87 46.35 -31.15
C SER A 510 -70.30 45.12 -30.44
N ARG A 511 -71.16 44.20 -29.97
CA ARG A 511 -70.75 42.93 -29.34
C ARG A 511 -70.08 41.98 -30.34
N GLU A 512 -70.51 41.97 -31.60
CA GLU A 512 -69.89 41.19 -32.68
C GLU A 512 -68.47 41.68 -32.97
N ILE A 513 -68.25 42.99 -33.01
CA ILE A 513 -66.91 43.58 -33.14
C ILE A 513 -66.05 43.20 -31.93
N GLN A 514 -66.59 43.30 -30.70
CA GLN A 514 -65.88 42.87 -29.49
C GLN A 514 -65.52 41.39 -29.56
N LEU A 515 -66.46 40.52 -29.94
CA LEU A 515 -66.21 39.09 -30.13
C LEU A 515 -65.12 38.82 -31.18
N GLY A 516 -65.10 39.59 -32.27
CA GLY A 516 -64.04 39.55 -33.26
C GLY A 516 -62.67 39.85 -32.65
N LEU A 517 -62.57 40.94 -31.86
CA LEU A 517 -61.34 41.31 -31.15
C LEU A 517 -60.92 40.26 -30.12
N TRP A 518 -61.86 39.66 -29.38
CA TRP A 518 -61.57 38.59 -28.43
C TRP A 518 -61.08 37.32 -29.13
N LYS A 519 -61.65 36.95 -30.28
CA LYS A 519 -61.19 35.82 -31.10
C LYS A 519 -59.79 36.08 -31.65
N GLU A 520 -59.51 37.28 -32.15
CA GLU A 520 -58.17 37.65 -32.62
C GLU A 520 -57.15 37.64 -31.48
N LYS A 521 -57.53 38.13 -30.29
CA LYS A 521 -56.70 38.06 -29.09
C LYS A 521 -56.45 36.62 -28.64
N ALA A 522 -57.47 35.75 -28.70
CA ALA A 522 -57.33 34.33 -28.41
C ALA A 522 -56.37 33.66 -29.39
N SER A 523 -56.54 33.89 -30.70
CA SER A 523 -55.62 33.39 -31.74
C SER A 523 -54.19 33.85 -31.50
N LYS A 524 -53.97 35.13 -31.17
CA LYS A 524 -52.63 35.65 -30.86
C LYS A 524 -52.01 35.00 -29.61
N LEU A 525 -52.81 34.69 -28.60
CA LEU A 525 -52.35 33.99 -27.40
C LEU A 525 -52.04 32.52 -27.70
N GLU A 526 -52.84 31.86 -28.53
CA GLU A 526 -52.59 30.50 -29.03
C GLU A 526 -51.30 30.44 -29.86
N ASP A 527 -51.08 31.40 -30.75
CA ASP A 527 -49.85 31.52 -31.53
C ASP A 527 -48.63 31.73 -30.62
N GLN A 528 -48.73 32.62 -29.61
CA GLN A 528 -47.67 32.81 -28.63
C GLN A 528 -47.39 31.54 -27.83
N LEU A 529 -48.42 30.81 -27.41
CA LEU A 529 -48.29 29.57 -26.64
C LEU A 529 -47.66 28.46 -27.49
N SER A 530 -48.03 28.37 -28.77
CA SER A 530 -47.41 27.45 -29.74
C SER A 530 -45.93 27.78 -29.97
N GLY A 531 -45.59 29.06 -30.08
CA GLY A 531 -44.21 29.53 -30.21
C GLY A 531 -43.37 29.21 -28.97
N ILE A 532 -43.91 29.43 -27.76
CA ILE A 532 -43.25 29.06 -26.50
C ILE A 532 -42.98 27.55 -26.48
N ASN A 533 -43.98 26.72 -26.78
CA ASN A 533 -43.83 25.26 -26.81
C ASN A 533 -42.76 24.81 -27.82
N GLU A 534 -42.70 25.43 -29.00
CA GLU A 534 -41.66 25.12 -30.00
C GLU A 534 -40.25 25.51 -29.49
N THR A 535 -40.13 26.66 -28.80
CA THR A 535 -38.85 27.05 -28.19
C THR A 535 -38.44 26.14 -27.04
N GLU A 536 -39.39 25.67 -26.22
CA GLU A 536 -39.15 24.70 -25.15
C GLU A 536 -38.74 23.34 -25.70
N MET A 537 -39.40 22.85 -26.76
CA MET A 537 -39.00 21.64 -27.46
C MET A 537 -37.58 21.74 -28.04
N LYS A 538 -37.23 22.87 -28.66
CA LYS A 538 -35.87 23.15 -29.16
C LYS A 538 -34.85 23.21 -28.03
N ALA A 539 -35.18 23.84 -26.91
CA ALA A 539 -34.31 23.89 -25.73
C ALA A 539 -34.09 22.49 -25.13
N HIS A 540 -35.14 21.68 -25.06
CA HIS A 540 -35.07 20.29 -24.60
C HIS A 540 -34.22 19.42 -25.54
N ALA A 541 -34.41 19.53 -26.85
CA ALA A 541 -33.59 18.82 -27.84
C ALA A 541 -32.11 19.22 -27.74
N ASN A 542 -31.82 20.51 -27.57
CA ASN A 542 -30.45 21.01 -27.38
C ASN A 542 -29.84 20.50 -26.06
N LYS A 543 -30.62 20.43 -24.98
CA LYS A 543 -30.17 19.86 -23.70
C LYS A 543 -29.77 18.39 -23.85
N ILE A 544 -30.60 17.59 -24.53
CA ILE A 544 -30.28 16.17 -24.82
C ILE A 544 -29.02 16.06 -25.69
N ALA A 545 -28.89 16.90 -26.72
CA ALA A 545 -27.71 16.89 -27.59
C ALA A 545 -26.42 17.25 -26.83
N ALA A 546 -26.48 18.25 -25.94
CA ALA A 546 -25.38 18.64 -25.07
C ALA A 546 -25.01 17.53 -24.08
N GLU A 547 -26.00 16.87 -23.47
CA GLU A 547 -25.77 15.75 -22.56
C GLU A 547 -25.13 14.55 -23.28
N LYS A 548 -25.62 14.21 -24.47
CA LYS A 548 -25.02 13.16 -25.31
C LYS A 548 -23.58 13.50 -25.70
N SER A 549 -23.30 14.75 -26.05
CA SER A 549 -21.95 15.24 -26.33
C SER A 549 -21.03 15.10 -25.11
N ALA A 550 -21.50 15.49 -23.92
CA ALA A 550 -20.74 15.37 -22.67
C ALA A 550 -20.47 13.89 -22.30
N ILE A 551 -21.42 12.99 -22.51
CA ILE A 551 -21.23 11.54 -22.29
C ILE A 551 -20.16 11.00 -23.25
N ASN A 552 -20.20 11.39 -24.52
CA ASN A 552 -19.19 10.97 -25.50
C ASN A 552 -17.80 11.53 -25.19
N ALA A 553 -17.71 12.78 -24.74
CA ALA A 553 -16.45 13.38 -24.28
C ALA A 553 -15.85 12.58 -23.11
N ARG A 554 -16.65 12.27 -22.07
CA ARG A 554 -16.22 11.43 -20.94
C ARG A 554 -15.76 10.04 -21.38
N ARG A 555 -16.47 9.40 -22.33
CA ARG A 555 -16.04 8.11 -22.90
C ARG A 555 -14.68 8.22 -23.60
N SER A 556 -14.46 9.27 -24.38
CA SER A 556 -13.17 9.48 -25.04
C SER A 556 -12.03 9.77 -24.04
N GLU A 557 -12.30 10.52 -22.97
CA GLU A 557 -11.33 10.78 -21.90
C GLU A 557 -10.93 9.51 -21.15
N LEU A 558 -11.89 8.62 -20.88
CA LEU A 558 -11.62 7.31 -20.29
C LEU A 558 -10.76 6.44 -21.20
N GLU A 559 -11.04 6.40 -22.50
CA GLU A 559 -10.23 5.63 -23.45
C GLU A 559 -8.81 6.20 -23.59
N VAL A 560 -8.66 7.53 -23.61
CA VAL A 560 -7.33 8.17 -23.58
C VAL A 560 -6.57 7.83 -22.31
N SER A 561 -7.26 7.77 -21.16
CA SER A 561 -6.64 7.39 -19.89
C SER A 561 -6.18 5.93 -19.92
N ARG A 562 -7.03 5.02 -20.41
CA ARG A 562 -6.71 3.60 -20.61
C ARG A 562 -5.49 3.41 -21.53
N LEU A 563 -5.44 4.12 -22.65
CA LEU A 563 -4.31 4.07 -23.58
C LEU A 563 -3.02 4.64 -22.97
N LYS A 564 -3.11 5.65 -22.10
CA LYS A 564 -1.96 6.16 -21.36
C LYS A 564 -1.43 5.13 -20.36
N ASP A 565 -2.32 4.44 -19.65
CA ASP A 565 -1.94 3.37 -18.72
C ASP A 565 -1.31 2.18 -19.45
N GLU A 566 -1.84 1.83 -20.63
CA GLU A 566 -1.24 0.81 -21.51
C GLU A 566 0.17 1.23 -21.97
N LEU A 567 0.35 2.51 -22.35
CA LEU A 567 1.63 3.06 -22.77
C LEU A 567 2.65 3.05 -21.62
N THR A 568 2.26 3.40 -20.40
CA THR A 568 3.16 3.35 -19.24
C THR A 568 3.53 1.92 -18.89
N ARG A 569 2.58 0.97 -18.95
CA ARG A 569 2.85 -0.47 -18.80
C ARG A 569 3.87 -0.97 -19.82
N LEU A 570 3.65 -0.69 -21.11
CA LEU A 570 4.56 -1.11 -22.18
C LEU A 570 5.95 -0.46 -22.04
N LYS A 571 6.05 0.77 -21.54
CA LYS A 571 7.34 1.40 -21.23
C LYS A 571 8.06 0.71 -20.06
N ALA A 572 7.34 0.29 -19.03
CA ALA A 572 7.92 -0.48 -17.94
C ALA A 572 8.43 -1.84 -18.44
N GLU A 573 7.63 -2.56 -19.24
CA GLU A 573 8.06 -3.83 -19.85
C GLU A 573 9.28 -3.68 -20.76
N LEU A 574 9.39 -2.56 -21.49
CA LEU A 574 10.57 -2.27 -22.30
C LEU A 574 11.82 -2.03 -21.44
N LEU A 575 11.67 -1.35 -20.29
CA LEU A 575 12.75 -1.14 -19.34
C LEU A 575 13.19 -2.48 -18.72
N ASP A 576 12.24 -3.31 -18.26
CA ASP A 576 12.51 -4.64 -17.73
C ASP A 576 13.20 -5.53 -18.77
N PHE A 577 12.78 -5.46 -20.03
CA PHE A 577 13.44 -6.15 -21.13
C PHE A 577 14.86 -5.64 -21.37
N SER A 578 15.10 -4.34 -21.24
CA SER A 578 16.44 -3.76 -21.36
C SER A 578 17.37 -4.19 -20.22
N ASP A 579 16.86 -4.27 -18.99
CA ASP A 579 17.60 -4.76 -17.83
C ASP A 579 17.90 -6.26 -17.94
N ALA A 580 16.93 -7.06 -18.42
CA ALA A 580 17.13 -8.47 -18.75
C ALA A 580 18.19 -8.64 -19.85
N LYS A 581 18.21 -7.78 -20.87
CA LYS A 581 19.25 -7.80 -21.89
C LYS A 581 20.63 -7.47 -21.31
N ILE A 582 20.73 -6.48 -20.42
CA ILE A 582 21.98 -6.12 -19.74
C ILE A 582 22.48 -7.29 -18.87
N SER A 583 21.58 -7.98 -18.16
CA SER A 583 21.96 -9.13 -17.33
C SER A 583 22.45 -10.31 -18.18
N VAL A 584 21.81 -10.57 -19.32
CA VAL A 584 22.29 -11.58 -20.30
C VAL A 584 23.70 -11.26 -20.78
N VAL A 585 23.97 -10.01 -21.18
CA VAL A 585 25.32 -9.60 -21.60
C VAL A 585 26.35 -9.80 -20.48
N LYS A 586 26.02 -9.46 -19.23
CA LYS A 586 26.92 -9.73 -18.08
C LYS A 586 27.15 -11.22 -17.86
N CYS A 587 26.13 -12.06 -18.01
CA CYS A 587 26.28 -13.52 -17.93
C CYS A 587 27.15 -14.06 -19.07
N GLU A 588 27.02 -13.53 -20.29
CA GLU A 588 27.88 -13.88 -21.43
C GLU A 588 29.35 -13.51 -21.17
N GLU A 589 29.62 -12.33 -20.60
CA GLU A 589 30.97 -11.91 -20.20
C GLU A 589 31.56 -12.84 -19.14
N GLN A 590 30.79 -13.19 -18.12
CA GLN A 590 31.22 -14.15 -17.09
C GLN A 590 31.48 -15.54 -17.68
N LEU A 591 30.63 -16.00 -18.59
CA LEU A 591 30.79 -17.28 -19.27
C LEU A 591 32.04 -17.28 -20.17
N ALA A 592 32.33 -16.17 -20.86
CA ALA A 592 33.55 -16.02 -21.64
C ALA A 592 34.81 -16.07 -20.77
N GLU A 593 34.81 -15.41 -19.61
CA GLU A 593 35.92 -15.45 -18.65
C GLU A 593 36.11 -16.85 -18.05
N LEU A 594 35.03 -17.52 -17.64
CA LEU A 594 35.10 -18.91 -17.17
C LEU A 594 35.60 -19.85 -18.27
N THR A 595 35.18 -19.64 -19.52
CA THR A 595 35.68 -20.42 -20.66
C THR A 595 37.18 -20.19 -20.87
N LYS A 596 37.67 -18.96 -20.70
CA LYS A 596 39.10 -18.64 -20.77
C LYS A 596 39.87 -19.34 -19.65
N GLN A 597 39.41 -19.24 -18.41
CA GLN A 597 40.01 -19.92 -17.26
C GLN A 597 40.03 -21.44 -17.45
N ASN A 598 38.97 -22.02 -18.00
CA ASN A 598 38.92 -23.46 -18.28
C ASN A 598 39.93 -23.86 -19.36
N ARG A 599 40.14 -23.03 -20.40
CA ARG A 599 41.20 -23.26 -21.39
C ARG A 599 42.60 -23.17 -20.78
N GLU A 600 42.84 -22.23 -19.87
CA GLU A 600 44.13 -22.11 -19.16
C GLU A 600 44.38 -23.33 -18.27
N LEU A 601 43.37 -23.77 -17.51
CA LEU A 601 43.45 -24.99 -16.71
C LEU A 601 43.70 -26.23 -17.57
N GLU A 602 43.05 -26.34 -18.73
CA GLU A 602 43.26 -27.45 -19.65
C GLU A 602 44.67 -27.43 -20.26
N SER A 603 45.21 -26.25 -20.58
CA SER A 603 46.61 -26.09 -21.02
C SER A 603 47.60 -26.53 -19.94
N ILE A 604 47.37 -26.13 -18.68
CA ILE A 604 48.18 -26.57 -17.55
C ILE A 604 48.06 -28.08 -17.36
N ARG A 605 46.84 -28.64 -17.39
CA ARG A 605 46.59 -30.08 -17.28
C ARG A 605 47.33 -30.85 -18.36
N GLN A 606 47.29 -30.39 -19.61
CA GLN A 606 48.01 -31.01 -20.72
C GLN A 606 49.52 -30.91 -20.54
N SER A 607 50.04 -29.76 -20.10
CA SER A 607 51.47 -29.58 -19.82
C SER A 607 51.97 -30.52 -18.72
N GLN A 608 51.17 -30.72 -17.67
CA GLN A 608 51.46 -31.64 -16.57
C GLN A 608 51.36 -33.09 -17.03
N ALA A 609 50.34 -33.44 -17.82
CA ALA A 609 50.19 -34.78 -18.41
C ALA A 609 51.39 -35.12 -19.31
N ASN A 610 51.82 -34.19 -20.17
CA ASN A 610 53.02 -34.35 -20.99
C ASN A 610 54.27 -34.51 -20.11
N LYS A 611 54.39 -33.74 -19.02
CA LYS A 611 55.55 -33.85 -18.13
C LYS A 611 55.60 -35.17 -17.37
N ILE A 612 54.44 -35.65 -16.93
CA ILE A 612 54.31 -36.97 -16.31
C ILE A 612 54.69 -38.04 -17.32
N ALA A 613 54.19 -37.98 -18.56
CA ALA A 613 54.56 -38.92 -19.61
C ALA A 613 56.07 -38.94 -19.88
N GLU A 614 56.73 -37.77 -20.00
CA GLU A 614 58.19 -37.67 -20.12
C GLU A 614 58.94 -38.29 -18.93
N LEU A 615 58.47 -38.07 -17.70
CA LEU A 615 59.09 -38.63 -16.50
C LEU A 615 58.88 -40.14 -16.41
N THR A 616 57.70 -40.63 -16.76
CA THR A 616 57.41 -42.07 -16.86
C THR A 616 58.31 -42.73 -17.89
N GLU A 617 58.47 -42.16 -19.09
CA GLU A 617 59.38 -42.67 -20.12
C GLU A 617 60.83 -42.70 -19.62
N LYS A 618 61.31 -41.64 -18.94
CA LYS A 618 62.65 -41.63 -18.33
C LYS A 618 62.82 -42.69 -17.25
N MET A 619 61.81 -42.90 -16.41
CA MET A 619 61.85 -43.96 -15.40
C MET A 619 61.85 -45.34 -16.05
N GLU A 620 61.08 -45.56 -17.11
CA GLU A 620 61.08 -46.81 -17.86
C GLU A 620 62.45 -47.08 -18.51
N LEU A 621 63.05 -46.08 -19.15
CA LEU A 621 64.41 -46.17 -19.69
C LEU A 621 65.43 -46.51 -18.61
N GLN A 622 65.41 -45.81 -17.47
CA GLN A 622 66.32 -46.08 -16.36
C GLN A 622 66.09 -47.47 -15.77
N THR A 623 64.84 -47.92 -15.64
CA THR A 623 64.50 -49.26 -15.14
C THR A 623 65.01 -50.33 -16.10
N ASN A 624 64.90 -50.11 -17.42
CA ASN A 624 65.44 -51.00 -18.43
C ASN A 624 66.97 -51.05 -18.36
N GLU A 625 67.66 -49.89 -18.28
CA GLU A 625 69.12 -49.81 -18.11
C GLU A 625 69.60 -50.53 -16.84
N ASP A 626 68.91 -50.34 -15.70
CA ASP A 626 69.20 -51.03 -14.45
C ASP A 626 68.96 -52.53 -14.56
N SER A 627 67.94 -52.96 -15.31
CA SER A 627 67.64 -54.37 -15.57
C SER A 627 68.68 -55.03 -16.49
N ASP A 628 69.16 -54.32 -17.51
CA ASP A 628 70.22 -54.78 -18.41
C ASP A 628 71.56 -54.86 -17.68
N ASN A 629 71.89 -53.85 -16.86
CA ASN A 629 73.08 -53.86 -16.00
C ASN A 629 73.03 -55.02 -15.00
N ARG A 630 71.86 -55.28 -14.39
CA ARG A 630 71.69 -56.43 -13.50
C ARG A 630 71.88 -57.75 -14.24
N SER A 631 71.31 -57.89 -15.43
CA SER A 631 71.46 -59.08 -16.28
C SER A 631 72.92 -59.30 -16.68
N ARG A 632 73.64 -58.23 -17.05
CA ARG A 632 75.08 -58.28 -17.37
C ARG A 632 75.92 -58.71 -16.17
N LEU A 633 75.67 -58.14 -14.98
CA LEU A 633 76.34 -58.53 -13.74
C LEU A 633 76.03 -59.98 -13.35
N GLU A 634 74.80 -60.45 -13.56
CA GLU A 634 74.43 -61.85 -13.35
C GLU A 634 75.15 -62.79 -14.32
N GLU A 635 75.31 -62.41 -15.59
CA GLU A 635 76.11 -63.17 -16.57
C GLU A 635 77.60 -63.19 -16.21
N GLU A 636 78.18 -62.05 -15.83
CA GLU A 636 79.55 -61.97 -15.33
C GLU A 636 79.75 -62.85 -14.09
N CYS A 637 78.81 -62.83 -13.13
CA CYS A 637 78.85 -63.69 -11.96
C CYS A 637 78.73 -65.18 -12.31
N LYS A 638 77.87 -65.54 -13.28
CA LYS A 638 77.78 -66.92 -13.80
C LYS A 638 79.09 -67.35 -14.47
N CYS A 639 79.72 -66.49 -15.26
CA CYS A 639 81.03 -66.75 -15.85
C CYS A 639 82.11 -66.96 -14.78
N LEU A 640 82.22 -66.06 -13.81
CA LEU A 640 83.15 -66.20 -12.68
C LEU A 640 82.86 -67.45 -11.85
N MET A 641 81.60 -67.80 -11.64
CA MET A 641 81.21 -69.02 -10.93
C MET A 641 81.60 -70.28 -11.72
N ASN A 642 81.44 -70.26 -13.05
CA ASN A 642 81.88 -71.34 -13.94
C ASN A 642 83.41 -71.47 -13.96
N GLU A 643 84.15 -70.36 -13.99
CA GLU A 643 85.61 -70.33 -13.87
C GLU A 643 86.07 -70.85 -12.50
N LEU A 644 85.40 -70.45 -11.42
CA LEU A 644 85.67 -70.93 -10.06
C LEU A 644 85.36 -72.43 -9.94
N GLN A 645 84.29 -72.90 -10.56
CA GLN A 645 83.97 -74.32 -10.59
C GLN A 645 84.97 -75.11 -11.45
N SER A 646 85.44 -74.55 -12.55
CA SER A 646 86.47 -75.14 -13.42
C SER A 646 87.82 -75.23 -12.69
N THR A 647 88.26 -74.14 -12.04
CA THR A 647 89.48 -74.13 -11.21
C THR A 647 89.36 -75.08 -10.03
N ARG A 648 88.20 -75.16 -9.37
CA ARG A 648 87.93 -76.16 -8.34
C ARG A 648 88.03 -77.60 -8.88
N LYS A 649 87.45 -77.89 -10.04
CA LYS A 649 87.59 -79.21 -10.69
C LYS A 649 89.05 -79.53 -11.04
N SER A 650 89.81 -78.54 -11.52
CA SER A 650 91.24 -78.66 -11.79
C SER A 650 92.05 -78.95 -10.51
N MET A 651 91.76 -78.24 -9.41
CA MET A 651 92.35 -78.52 -8.09
C MET A 651 92.00 -79.92 -7.59
N GLU A 652 90.76 -80.37 -7.75
CA GLU A 652 90.35 -81.73 -7.38
C GLU A 652 91.01 -82.82 -8.25
N GLN A 653 91.32 -82.52 -9.52
CA GLN A 653 92.12 -83.42 -10.37
C GLN A 653 93.58 -83.48 -9.91
N LEU A 654 94.19 -82.34 -9.57
CA LEU A 654 95.53 -82.29 -8.97
C LEU A 654 95.57 -83.10 -7.66
N GLN A 655 94.58 -82.92 -6.79
CA GLN A 655 94.48 -83.64 -5.53
C GLN A 655 94.28 -85.16 -5.71
N ARG A 656 93.63 -85.61 -6.80
CA ARG A 656 93.54 -87.04 -7.14
C ARG A 656 94.85 -87.58 -7.71
N SER A 657 95.54 -86.81 -8.56
CA SER A 657 96.86 -87.20 -9.09
C SER A 657 97.96 -87.29 -8.03
N GLU A 658 97.81 -86.60 -6.90
CA GLU A 658 98.73 -86.64 -5.76
C GLU A 658 98.52 -87.88 -4.85
N ARG A 659 97.36 -88.55 -4.94
CA ARG A 659 97.01 -89.72 -4.10
C ARG A 659 97.32 -91.07 -4.74
N GLU A 660 97.62 -91.12 -6.04
CA GLU A 660 97.91 -92.38 -6.77
C GLU A 660 99.30 -93.01 -6.50
N PRO A 661 100.37 -92.30 -6.08
CA PRO A 661 101.66 -92.94 -5.75
C PRO A 661 101.82 -93.43 -4.30
N THR A 662 100.97 -93.03 -3.36
CA THR A 662 101.18 -93.26 -1.91
C THR A 662 100.71 -94.64 -1.39
N TYR A 663 99.99 -95.43 -2.19
CA TYR A 663 99.47 -96.75 -1.79
C TYR A 663 100.42 -97.94 -2.04
N GLN A 664 101.57 -97.74 -2.71
CA GLN A 664 102.47 -98.83 -3.12
C GLN A 664 103.71 -99.05 -2.20
N PHE A 665 103.86 -98.34 -1.06
CA PHE A 665 105.06 -98.46 -0.20
C PHE A 665 104.84 -98.93 1.25
N THR A 666 103.62 -99.24 1.69
CA THR A 666 103.31 -99.48 3.12
C THR A 666 102.80 -100.89 3.46
N CYS A 667 103.14 -101.91 2.65
CA CYS A 667 102.67 -103.29 2.85
C CYS A 667 103.76 -104.31 3.27
N VAL A 668 105.00 -103.89 3.59
CA VAL A 668 106.11 -104.84 3.90
C VAL A 668 106.84 -104.51 5.22
N ARG A 669 106.14 -103.99 6.24
CA ARG A 669 106.78 -103.78 7.56
C ARG A 669 105.91 -104.08 8.76
N GLY A 670 104.91 -104.94 8.58
CA GLY A 670 104.26 -105.68 9.65
C GLY A 670 104.94 -107.03 9.83
N HIS A 671 105.93 -107.12 10.72
CA HIS A 671 106.13 -108.22 11.67
C HIS A 671 107.33 -107.91 12.59
N ILE A 672 107.08 -108.08 13.90
CA ILE A 672 108.02 -108.14 15.03
C ILE A 672 108.30 -106.80 15.80
N TYR A 673 107.97 -106.85 17.12
CA TYR A 673 108.12 -105.90 18.25
C TYR A 673 107.00 -104.84 18.41
N ILE A 674 105.97 -105.02 19.25
CA ILE A 674 105.86 -105.22 20.72
C ILE A 674 106.34 -104.01 21.55
N GLY A 675 105.39 -103.39 22.28
CA GLY A 675 105.57 -103.09 23.71
C GLY A 675 105.62 -101.63 24.17
N MET A 676 104.54 -101.22 24.87
CA MET A 676 104.48 -100.24 25.97
C MET A 676 104.30 -98.72 25.71
N SER A 677 103.20 -98.22 26.32
CA SER A 677 102.99 -96.96 27.07
C SER A 677 103.18 -95.58 26.44
N ASN A 678 102.07 -94.83 26.32
CA ASN A 678 101.75 -93.55 27.00
C ASN A 678 100.69 -92.79 26.17
N ARG A 679 99.46 -92.63 26.71
CA ARG A 679 98.94 -91.46 27.45
C ARG A 679 98.53 -90.28 26.57
N THR A 680 97.34 -89.75 26.92
CA THR A 680 96.84 -88.36 26.74
C THR A 680 96.50 -87.94 25.30
N MET A 681 95.40 -87.26 24.98
CA MET A 681 94.39 -86.54 25.75
C MET A 681 93.19 -86.22 24.84
N SER A 682 92.03 -86.11 25.49
CA SER A 682 90.76 -85.54 25.05
C SER A 682 90.80 -83.98 25.04
N PRO A 683 89.70 -83.22 25.23
CA PRO A 683 88.70 -82.78 24.25
C PRO A 683 88.41 -81.25 24.30
N SER A 684 87.52 -80.76 23.44
CA SER A 684 86.54 -79.65 23.64
C SER A 684 86.97 -78.22 24.11
N ARG A 685 86.29 -77.22 23.51
CA ARG A 685 85.46 -76.15 24.15
C ARG A 685 85.92 -74.68 24.07
N LEU A 686 84.90 -73.79 24.03
CA LEU A 686 84.80 -72.34 24.37
C LEU A 686 85.05 -71.35 23.19
N GLU A 687 84.11 -70.54 22.67
CA GLU A 687 83.03 -69.71 23.28
C GLU A 687 83.62 -68.77 24.36
N THR A 688 83.78 -67.47 24.18
CA THR A 688 82.75 -66.40 24.20
C THR A 688 83.50 -65.06 24.36
N ILE A 689 82.86 -63.92 24.03
CA ILE A 689 82.89 -62.56 24.68
C ILE A 689 82.98 -61.45 23.60
N ILE A 690 82.17 -60.39 23.52
CA ILE A 690 81.02 -59.86 24.28
C ILE A 690 80.30 -58.83 23.38
N THR A 691 78.97 -58.79 23.47
CA THR A 691 78.04 -57.72 23.08
C THR A 691 78.05 -56.54 24.07
N HIS A 692 77.84 -55.29 23.64
CA HIS A 692 77.28 -54.23 24.50
C HIS A 692 76.26 -53.35 23.76
N HIS A 693 74.99 -53.45 24.21
CA HIS A 693 73.96 -52.43 24.48
C HIS A 693 73.65 -51.33 23.41
N GLN A 694 72.46 -51.15 22.80
CA GLN A 694 71.03 -51.09 23.24
C GLN A 694 70.51 -49.67 23.57
N PHE A 695 69.32 -49.33 23.00
CA PHE A 695 68.34 -48.27 23.34
C PHE A 695 68.61 -46.84 22.80
N ILE A 696 67.75 -46.15 22.01
CA ILE A 696 66.37 -45.68 22.28
C ILE A 696 65.57 -45.28 20.99
N HIS A 697 64.27 -45.65 20.99
CA HIS A 697 63.05 -45.05 20.40
C HIS A 697 62.74 -44.95 18.88
N ASP A 698 61.65 -45.67 18.51
CA ASP A 698 60.35 -45.17 18.01
C ASP A 698 59.83 -45.47 16.58
N ASN A 699 58.61 -46.03 16.64
CA ASN A 699 57.48 -46.01 15.71
C ASN A 699 57.38 -47.03 14.56
N SER A 700 56.54 -48.03 14.87
CA SER A 700 55.73 -48.85 13.97
C SER A 700 54.58 -48.07 13.29
N MET A 701 53.98 -48.76 12.31
CA MET A 701 52.58 -48.69 11.81
C MET A 701 52.45 -48.07 10.41
N LEU A 702 51.73 -48.64 9.44
CA LEU A 702 50.84 -49.80 9.42
C LEU A 702 50.56 -50.16 7.95
N SER A 703 50.68 -51.45 7.60
CA SER A 703 50.05 -52.04 6.42
C SER A 703 48.96 -52.99 6.91
N HIS A 704 47.72 -52.80 6.45
CA HIS A 704 46.72 -53.86 6.48
C HIS A 704 45.66 -53.61 5.40
N MET A 705 45.70 -54.47 4.39
CA MET A 705 44.58 -54.76 3.49
C MET A 705 43.63 -55.72 4.24
N ASN A 706 42.32 -55.55 4.04
CA ASN A 706 41.32 -56.59 4.29
C ASN A 706 40.16 -56.41 3.30
N ASP A 707 40.02 -57.39 2.41
CA ASP A 707 38.81 -57.68 1.65
C ASP A 707 37.92 -58.64 2.47
N ALA A 708 36.61 -58.37 2.48
CA ALA A 708 35.58 -59.38 2.73
C ALA A 708 34.24 -58.95 2.12
N HIS A 709 33.78 -59.66 1.09
CA HIS A 709 32.36 -59.84 0.74
C HIS A 709 31.74 -60.80 1.78
N SER A 710 30.47 -60.74 2.22
CA SER A 710 29.18 -60.87 1.49
C SER A 710 28.04 -60.98 2.57
N PRO A 711 26.76 -61.34 2.30
CA PRO A 711 25.65 -60.45 1.93
C PRO A 711 24.40 -60.50 2.87
N ASN A 712 23.46 -59.57 2.65
CA ASN A 712 21.98 -59.71 2.78
C ASN A 712 21.34 -59.92 4.19
N ARG A 713 20.57 -58.94 4.69
CA ARG A 713 19.13 -59.10 4.99
C ARG A 713 18.41 -57.81 5.41
N LYS A 714 17.11 -57.84 5.07
CA LYS A 714 16.03 -56.86 5.11
C LYS A 714 15.62 -56.37 6.51
N SER A 715 14.87 -55.26 6.46
CA SER A 715 13.74 -54.83 7.30
C SER A 715 14.00 -54.41 8.75
N SER A 716 13.72 -53.14 9.07
CA SER A 716 12.44 -52.77 9.69
C SER A 716 12.32 -51.26 9.91
N SER A 717 11.17 -50.74 9.49
CA SER A 717 10.50 -49.51 9.91
C SER A 717 10.42 -49.33 11.43
N LEU A 718 10.52 -48.09 11.90
CA LEU A 718 9.73 -47.47 13.00
C LEU A 718 10.22 -46.01 13.12
N THR A 719 9.49 -45.01 12.63
CA THR A 719 8.57 -44.14 13.41
C THR A 719 9.07 -43.73 14.80
N LYS A 720 9.43 -42.46 14.95
CA LYS A 720 9.00 -41.51 16.01
C LYS A 720 9.65 -40.16 15.67
N ASP A 721 8.92 -39.13 15.26
CA ASP A 721 8.01 -38.26 16.02
C ASP A 721 8.67 -37.46 17.16
N THR A 722 8.33 -36.17 17.18
CA THR A 722 8.63 -35.10 18.16
C THR A 722 10.07 -34.57 18.17
N GLY A 723 10.36 -33.26 18.20
CA GLY A 723 9.55 -32.05 18.37
C GLY A 723 10.48 -30.85 18.64
N LEU A 724 9.88 -29.69 18.89
CA LEU A 724 10.44 -28.35 19.15
C LEU A 724 10.90 -27.55 17.92
N GLN A 725 10.10 -26.57 17.46
CA GLN A 725 9.92 -25.21 18.02
C GLN A 725 11.20 -24.36 17.99
N ARG A 726 11.23 -23.38 17.08
CA ARG A 726 11.48 -21.98 17.45
C ARG A 726 10.91 -21.01 16.40
N ASN A 727 10.17 -20.07 16.97
CA ASN A 727 9.50 -18.90 16.42
C ASN A 727 10.38 -18.01 15.52
N THR A 728 9.79 -17.49 14.45
CA THR A 728 10.04 -16.12 13.99
C THR A 728 8.71 -15.53 13.50
N THR A 729 8.09 -14.77 14.40
CA THR A 729 7.13 -13.71 14.14
C THR A 729 7.81 -12.61 13.32
N ALA A 730 7.20 -12.24 12.19
CA ALA A 730 7.51 -10.99 11.49
C ALA A 730 6.20 -10.20 11.36
N ASP A 731 5.99 -9.33 12.33
CA ASP A 731 4.91 -8.35 12.35
C ASP A 731 5.18 -7.25 11.32
N CYS A 732 4.12 -6.94 10.59
CA CYS A 732 4.01 -5.83 9.66
C CYS A 732 3.78 -4.53 10.44
N TYR A 733 4.69 -3.56 10.32
CA TYR A 733 4.43 -2.17 10.69
C TYR A 733 3.98 -1.39 9.45
N MET A 734 2.71 -1.00 9.46
CA MET A 734 2.13 -0.02 8.54
C MET A 734 2.41 1.39 9.06
N ALA A 735 3.27 2.15 8.37
CA ALA A 735 3.44 3.58 8.59
C ALA A 735 2.50 4.37 7.65
N GLY A 736 1.71 5.27 8.22
CA GLY A 736 0.75 6.12 7.52
C GLY A 736 1.38 7.36 6.86
N PRO A 737 0.75 7.91 5.80
CA PRO A 737 1.35 8.97 4.99
C PRO A 737 1.16 10.37 5.58
N HIS A 738 2.23 11.16 5.47
CA HIS A 738 2.27 12.61 5.69
C HIS A 738 1.74 13.36 4.48
N THR A 739 0.96 14.40 4.77
CA THR A 739 0.43 15.37 3.83
C THR A 739 1.46 16.45 3.51
N ALA A 740 1.96 16.48 2.28
CA ALA A 740 2.70 17.62 1.74
C ALA A 740 1.74 18.56 0.98
N LYS A 741 1.76 19.81 1.41
CA LYS A 741 0.98 20.95 0.91
C LYS A 741 1.32 21.29 -0.55
N THR A 742 0.35 21.23 -1.46
CA THR A 742 0.39 21.97 -2.72
C THR A 742 -0.33 23.31 -2.58
N ARG A 743 0.44 24.37 -2.74
CA ARG A 743 0.05 25.78 -2.69
C ARG A 743 -0.65 26.15 -4.02
N SER A 744 -1.96 26.30 -4.00
CA SER A 744 -2.71 26.89 -5.12
C SER A 744 -3.04 28.35 -4.82
N LYS A 745 -2.68 29.23 -5.76
CA LYS A 745 -3.00 30.66 -5.78
C LYS A 745 -4.39 30.86 -6.38
N GLN A 746 -5.31 31.43 -5.62
CA GLN A 746 -6.49 32.18 -6.11
C GLN A 746 -6.85 33.17 -4.99
N ALA A 747 -6.62 34.46 -5.23
CA ALA A 747 -7.62 35.43 -5.67
C ALA A 747 -8.51 35.88 -4.51
N TRP A 748 -8.18 37.06 -3.98
CA TRP A 748 -8.97 37.80 -3.01
C TRP A 748 -10.24 38.32 -3.68
N THR A 749 -11.40 38.02 -3.10
CA THR A 749 -12.59 38.88 -3.20
C THR A 749 -13.25 38.94 -1.83
N ASN A 750 -13.24 40.15 -1.27
CA ASN A 750 -13.91 40.54 -0.04
C ASN A 750 -15.44 40.56 -0.23
N THR A 751 -16.17 39.93 0.67
CA THR A 751 -17.52 40.31 1.14
C THR A 751 -17.74 39.55 2.46
N CYS A 752 -17.48 40.17 3.61
CA CYS A 752 -18.46 40.89 4.44
C CYS A 752 -19.55 39.95 4.99
N GLU A 753 -19.32 39.43 6.19
CA GLU A 753 -20.36 38.99 7.12
C GLU A 753 -20.11 39.67 8.48
N ASP A 754 -21.21 39.75 9.23
CA ASP A 754 -21.35 40.15 10.63
C ASP A 754 -21.47 41.65 10.94
N CYS A 755 -22.65 42.09 11.39
CA CYS A 755 -23.14 41.71 12.71
C CYS A 755 -24.48 42.42 13.00
N SER A 756 -25.47 41.69 13.52
CA SER A 756 -26.52 42.28 14.36
C SER A 756 -27.07 41.24 15.32
N LYS A 757 -26.50 41.26 16.54
CA LYS A 757 -27.06 40.63 17.73
C LYS A 757 -28.12 41.54 18.35
N SER A 758 -29.24 40.91 18.68
CA SER A 758 -30.12 41.11 19.84
C SER A 758 -30.45 42.55 20.31
N CYS A 759 -31.75 42.86 20.34
CA CYS A 759 -32.40 43.25 21.59
C CYS A 759 -33.93 43.14 21.46
N ASN A 760 -34.52 42.32 22.34
CA ASN A 760 -35.95 42.30 22.63
C ASN A 760 -36.33 43.56 23.42
N ARG A 761 -37.41 44.24 23.05
CA ARG A 761 -38.32 44.89 24.01
C ARG A 761 -39.73 45.05 23.42
N SER A 762 -40.67 44.59 24.23
CA SER A 762 -42.14 44.66 24.11
C SER A 762 -42.67 46.09 24.14
N ALA A 763 -43.70 46.40 23.33
CA ALA A 763 -45.03 46.84 23.78
C ALA A 763 -45.89 47.47 22.65
N ARG A 764 -47.15 47.02 22.57
CA ARG A 764 -48.40 47.73 22.19
C ARG A 764 -48.29 49.16 21.64
N ASP A 765 -48.91 49.47 20.50
CA ASP A 765 -50.34 49.82 20.32
C ASP A 765 -50.60 50.41 18.91
N SER A 766 -51.73 50.01 18.33
CA SER A 766 -52.74 50.83 17.60
C SER A 766 -52.44 51.66 16.34
N LEU A 767 -53.47 51.67 15.48
CA LEU A 767 -53.81 52.51 14.31
C LEU A 767 -53.09 52.24 12.98
N GLU A 768 -53.72 51.64 11.97
CA GLU A 768 -54.82 52.14 11.10
C GLU A 768 -54.32 53.03 9.94
N LYS A 769 -54.75 52.63 8.72
CA LYS A 769 -55.21 53.45 7.57
C LYS A 769 -54.33 53.65 6.31
N TYR A 770 -55.06 53.51 5.18
CA TYR A 770 -54.84 53.93 3.77
C TYR A 770 -53.81 53.13 2.94
N ARG A 771 -54.16 52.36 1.90
CA ARG A 771 -55.09 52.46 0.73
C ARG A 771 -54.65 53.45 -0.35
N GLU A 772 -54.59 52.90 -1.58
CA GLU A 772 -54.56 53.58 -2.90
C GLU A 772 -53.20 54.15 -3.35
N LYS A 773 -52.78 54.16 -4.61
CA LYS A 773 -53.25 53.70 -5.94
C LYS A 773 -52.13 54.10 -6.92
N CYS A 774 -52.04 53.42 -8.08
CA CYS A 774 -51.69 53.95 -9.42
C CYS A 774 -50.36 54.73 -9.59
N HIS A 775 -49.58 54.66 -10.65
CA HIS A 775 -49.61 54.03 -11.98
C HIS A 775 -48.16 54.16 -12.55
N PRO A 776 -47.86 53.54 -13.70
CA PRO A 776 -46.50 53.38 -14.22
C PRO A 776 -46.03 54.61 -15.00
N SER A 777 -44.71 54.75 -15.11
CA SER A 777 -44.08 55.69 -16.05
C SER A 777 -43.03 54.96 -16.86
N GLU A 778 -43.27 54.98 -18.17
CA GLU A 778 -42.36 54.65 -19.26
C GLU A 778 -41.03 55.42 -19.14
N SER A 779 -39.94 54.81 -19.60
CA SER A 779 -39.13 55.36 -20.71
C SER A 779 -37.86 54.55 -20.94
N ILE A 780 -37.89 53.80 -22.04
CA ILE A 780 -36.89 53.74 -23.11
C ILE A 780 -35.54 54.41 -22.80
N LYS A 781 -34.45 53.62 -22.85
CA LYS A 781 -33.31 53.86 -23.76
C LYS A 781 -32.36 52.66 -23.80
N HIS A 782 -32.25 52.08 -24.99
CA HIS A 782 -31.11 51.28 -25.42
C HIS A 782 -29.82 52.11 -25.40
N ASP A 783 -28.71 51.50 -25.00
CA ASP A 783 -27.43 51.70 -25.67
C ASP A 783 -26.62 50.38 -25.65
N PRO A 784 -26.36 49.75 -26.82
CA PRO A 784 -25.49 48.59 -26.94
C PRO A 784 -24.09 49.04 -27.38
N ARG A 785 -23.11 48.96 -26.48
CA ARG A 785 -21.66 48.74 -26.71
C ARG A 785 -20.86 49.34 -25.55
N LYS A 786 -20.33 48.48 -24.68
CA LYS A 786 -18.96 48.56 -24.12
C LYS A 786 -18.70 47.34 -23.23
N TYR A 787 -17.80 46.49 -23.74
CA TYR A 787 -17.16 45.30 -23.17
C TYR A 787 -17.97 44.02 -23.07
#